data_AF-A0A937NF97-F1
#
_entry.id   AF-A0A937NF97-F1
#
_cell.length_a   1.000
_cell.length_b   1.000
_cell.length_c   1.000
_cell.angle_alpha   90.00
_cell.angle_beta   90.00
_cell.angle_gamma   90.00
#
_symmetry.space_group_name_H-M   'P 1'
#
loop_
_entity.id
_entity.type
_entity.pdbx_description
1 polymer ?
#
loop_
_entity_poly.entity_id
_entity_poly.type
_entity_poly.pdbx_seq_one_letter_code
_entity_poly.pdbx_strand_id
1 'polypeptide(L)'
;MRNSQTGMRIAIAFLIVVVVSATPACLTSVLGADTARKKAVEQKLAAIWQEVNQRWRDHGQTRVTQVEVADVSLQSLAPPAGFTVPPGSRNVIAKDGIYYRDGRPTFLFGVEGRMYDGPWINRILGLDFFSQHAGMVWWRSAMRVKESPGPRGGTKLTVSFRNYPWAGMLVREAMRGGTLFAIDYYLTKSGDSNLRFKQYDFDPLFFGGPRDYERGTGHFLNLHLENPEAFNYYTSQFDVVAKLIGEYPIFHHELINEIRYNSYWPENIIAFQDRMKQKYGTIAAANKAWNTTFADFDDVIPPITADPGSFFWQPEVEGRGWRLGNILADWSKFMAEHGAGLFEKLRDDAEKATGGTNGKNTLFTIQSPNCLGGGQLLPHLKAKSEDVYGHEAFFYPYRSGSAGQEDWAKVLALMSLQFRNDIVRCASPDKPIINLEAPWVITRAHYDAGAVGVQEPGDPAGPNFMRMFFWHQLAHGLSGSVVSYFYVNECSHGGYSMWDPKVMTRDAVREMPSVRAEIRDLAPVVMPRTRIRGKLGVVYSHETAMESEYARRDFFKENISNYAAAILTRVPVDIVTTPQILDGTAAEYPVLFVNHCIRFPRAALNKLTQYVKSGGTLLMTHDSLSYDERVEPYDLDDLLGARRTDSARQDDKADLSDISLSEVSPVRTRVSSPSFGYHLELTTAEGLGDSPRGPAICVNKMGKGRVIYVGWNLPADAMRGVVAHACRLAGVSPTVDVEFDDRVATDYVETHLFGKSGSGRHVVYSLNFGGGPRKARLIPATLARGNEKYYVRNVRTRQYVAPGGRKAKAAWVAADLANGIPTSLPAQDPELLLVERTNLAPLELNGLTEEQTEVLKWAWRPSRPAKHRLLVNGYHVGEFRVSKPKMPSAVKALEDAGWEVNSMISRLENTVETLSSKGITQEKLDSYQVLAFIGLHHGTSVWRSEEIRRLIKYVHDGGSLLACIKRDWHFEAPFYEDLKPLGIGDAGLAIGEGTGEATDAGGNIFDPTNCIMGEPLYVGLKDPSEHPITEGISLFQTTGIRPLYVGNPAATTLFASGPKAEVMNLWGERRPAPDVPVAVALVHGKGRVVVVGSDTWLRPDELELGDNKRLLINILDWLGRR
;
A
#
# COMPACT_ATOMS: atom_id res chain seq x y z
N MET A 1 -18.26 21.37 -60.25
CA MET A 1 -17.35 21.06 -61.37
C MET A 1 -15.92 21.40 -60.97
N ARG A 2 -14.93 21.04 -61.80
CA ARG A 2 -13.51 20.85 -61.42
C ARG A 2 -12.71 22.14 -61.18
N ASN A 3 -11.67 21.97 -60.35
CA ASN A 3 -10.31 22.54 -60.40
C ASN A 3 -10.10 24.04 -60.69
N SER A 4 -9.34 24.71 -59.81
CA SER A 4 -7.98 25.14 -60.14
C SER A 4 -7.15 25.46 -58.88
N GLN A 5 -5.84 25.67 -59.08
CA GLN A 5 -4.86 26.24 -58.12
C GLN A 5 -4.26 25.32 -57.04
N THR A 6 -3.57 24.28 -57.51
CA THR A 6 -2.26 23.91 -56.94
C THR A 6 -1.29 25.08 -57.13
N GLY A 7 -0.60 25.58 -56.09
CA GLY A 7 0.35 26.68 -56.30
C GLY A 7 1.02 27.38 -55.12
N MET A 8 0.79 27.02 -53.84
CA MET A 8 1.45 27.73 -52.72
C MET A 8 1.66 26.87 -51.46
N ARG A 9 2.52 25.83 -51.54
CA ARG A 9 2.94 25.00 -50.38
C ARG A 9 4.39 24.51 -50.44
N ILE A 10 5.34 25.38 -50.83
CA ILE A 10 6.79 25.04 -50.84
C ILE A 10 7.65 25.98 -49.95
N ALA A 11 7.05 27.00 -49.32
CA ALA A 11 7.80 28.01 -48.54
C ALA A 11 7.68 27.91 -47.00
N ILE A 12 6.89 26.98 -46.44
CA ILE A 12 6.72 26.82 -44.97
C ILE A 12 6.89 25.34 -44.58
N ALA A 13 8.09 24.82 -44.80
CA ALA A 13 8.50 23.48 -44.39
C ALA A 13 9.96 23.38 -43.90
N PHE A 14 10.68 24.50 -43.84
CA PHE A 14 12.15 24.52 -43.61
C PHE A 14 12.59 25.26 -42.34
N LEU A 15 11.66 25.56 -41.41
CA LEU A 15 11.98 26.33 -40.20
C LEU A 15 11.19 25.93 -38.94
N ILE A 16 10.79 24.64 -38.84
CA ILE A 16 10.41 23.99 -37.57
C ILE A 16 10.96 22.55 -37.55
N VAL A 17 12.30 22.41 -37.57
CA VAL A 17 13.02 21.15 -37.24
C VAL A 17 14.31 21.46 -36.48
N VAL A 18 14.19 22.22 -35.39
CA VAL A 18 15.14 22.24 -34.26
C VAL A 18 14.29 22.44 -33.01
N VAL A 19 14.57 21.67 -31.95
CA VAL A 19 13.76 21.51 -30.73
C VAL A 19 12.53 20.59 -30.94
N VAL A 20 12.35 19.63 -30.03
CA VAL A 20 11.30 18.57 -30.00
C VAL A 20 11.46 17.38 -30.98
N SER A 21 12.56 16.62 -30.83
CA SER A 21 12.58 15.16 -31.09
C SER A 21 13.85 14.49 -30.53
N ALA A 22 13.82 14.15 -29.24
CA ALA A 22 14.81 13.25 -28.63
C ALA A 22 14.19 11.85 -28.45
N THR A 23 13.91 11.17 -29.56
CA THR A 23 13.52 9.75 -29.60
C THR A 23 14.77 8.84 -29.64
N PRO A 24 14.67 7.55 -29.24
CA PRO A 24 15.83 6.76 -28.80
C PRO A 24 16.72 6.25 -29.93
N ALA A 25 17.63 7.11 -30.41
CA ALA A 25 18.67 6.76 -31.39
C ALA A 25 20.00 6.30 -30.75
N CYS A 26 20.01 5.97 -29.45
CA CYS A 26 21.23 5.57 -28.72
C CYS A 26 21.43 4.03 -28.65
N LEU A 27 20.51 3.24 -29.20
CA LEU A 27 20.41 1.79 -28.94
C LEU A 27 21.03 0.87 -30.02
N THR A 28 21.60 1.39 -31.11
CA THR A 28 21.96 0.55 -32.28
C THR A 28 23.25 0.88 -33.04
N SER A 29 24.17 1.73 -32.55
CA SER A 29 25.36 2.16 -33.33
C SER A 29 26.75 2.04 -32.67
N VAL A 30 26.90 1.45 -31.46
CA VAL A 30 28.19 1.42 -30.72
C VAL A 30 28.85 0.02 -30.62
N LEU A 31 28.36 -0.98 -31.37
CA LEU A 31 28.72 -2.40 -31.20
C LEU A 31 30.18 -2.80 -31.55
N GLY A 32 31.03 -1.87 -32.01
CA GLY A 32 32.41 -2.15 -32.39
C GLY A 32 33.46 -1.86 -31.31
N ALA A 33 33.31 -0.74 -30.59
CA ALA A 33 34.30 -0.27 -29.60
C ALA A 33 33.90 -0.58 -28.15
N ASP A 34 32.61 -0.71 -27.88
CA ASP A 34 32.09 -0.82 -26.51
C ASP A 34 32.27 -2.22 -25.89
N THR A 35 32.39 -3.25 -26.74
CA THR A 35 32.56 -4.65 -26.33
C THR A 35 33.77 -4.87 -25.41
N ALA A 36 34.84 -4.07 -25.56
CA ALA A 36 36.00 -4.12 -24.68
C ALA A 36 35.75 -3.50 -23.29
N ARG A 37 35.07 -2.33 -23.24
CA ARG A 37 34.66 -1.68 -21.98
C ARG A 37 33.67 -2.57 -21.23
N LYS A 38 32.64 -3.08 -21.93
CA LYS A 38 31.67 -4.05 -21.40
C LYS A 38 32.36 -5.26 -20.78
N LYS A 39 33.26 -5.92 -21.51
CA LYS A 39 34.00 -7.08 -20.99
C LYS A 39 34.86 -6.74 -19.77
N ALA A 40 35.46 -5.55 -19.72
CA ALA A 40 36.23 -5.11 -18.56
C ALA A 40 35.33 -4.85 -17.34
N VAL A 41 34.15 -4.23 -17.53
CA VAL A 41 33.14 -4.03 -16.48
C VAL A 41 32.59 -5.37 -15.99
N GLU A 42 32.22 -6.28 -16.90
CA GLU A 42 31.80 -7.66 -16.57
C GLU A 42 32.86 -8.40 -15.75
N GLN A 43 34.14 -8.28 -16.10
CA GLN A 43 35.24 -8.89 -15.34
C GLN A 43 35.40 -8.29 -13.94
N LYS A 44 35.32 -6.95 -13.80
CA LYS A 44 35.38 -6.27 -12.51
C LYS A 44 34.18 -6.65 -11.63
N LEU A 45 32.97 -6.63 -12.17
CA LEU A 45 31.74 -7.06 -11.48
C LEU A 45 31.80 -8.54 -11.09
N ALA A 46 32.23 -9.43 -11.98
CA ALA A 46 32.38 -10.85 -11.69
C ALA A 46 33.39 -11.11 -10.55
N ALA A 47 34.46 -10.32 -10.45
CA ALA A 47 35.39 -10.40 -9.32
C ALA A 47 34.73 -9.94 -8.00
N ILE A 48 34.00 -8.81 -8.02
CA ILE A 48 33.28 -8.29 -6.84
C ILE A 48 32.21 -9.30 -6.37
N TRP A 49 31.39 -9.80 -7.29
CA TRP A 49 30.38 -10.82 -6.99
C TRP A 49 31.00 -12.15 -6.56
N GLN A 50 32.15 -12.54 -7.09
CA GLN A 50 32.88 -13.72 -6.60
C GLN A 50 33.28 -13.54 -5.14
N GLU A 51 33.85 -12.40 -4.74
CA GLU A 51 34.23 -12.13 -3.34
C GLU A 51 32.99 -12.10 -2.41
N VAL A 52 31.92 -11.40 -2.82
CA VAL A 52 30.66 -11.33 -2.07
C VAL A 52 30.06 -12.73 -1.89
N ASN A 53 29.98 -13.52 -2.96
CA ASN A 53 29.40 -14.85 -2.90
C ASN A 53 30.29 -15.85 -2.14
N GLN A 54 31.63 -15.73 -2.19
CA GLN A 54 32.54 -16.67 -1.53
C GLN A 54 32.34 -16.74 -0.01
N ARG A 55 31.84 -15.67 0.62
CA ARG A 55 31.51 -15.63 2.05
C ARG A 55 30.23 -16.40 2.42
N TRP A 56 29.41 -16.80 1.44
CA TRP A 56 28.04 -17.28 1.65
C TRP A 56 27.60 -18.44 0.73
N ARG A 57 28.52 -19.12 0.02
CA ARG A 57 28.15 -20.24 -0.85
C ARG A 57 27.71 -21.46 -0.05
N ASP A 58 26.51 -21.95 -0.37
CA ASP A 58 26.09 -23.29 0.01
C ASP A 58 26.62 -24.28 -1.06
N HIS A 59 27.47 -25.24 -0.66
CA HIS A 59 28.06 -26.20 -1.58
C HIS A 59 27.01 -27.20 -2.10
N GLY A 60 26.67 -27.15 -3.40
CA GLY A 60 25.83 -28.15 -4.05
C GLY A 60 24.79 -27.64 -5.08
N GLN A 61 24.73 -26.33 -5.35
CA GLN A 61 23.78 -25.77 -6.31
C GLN A 61 24.20 -25.97 -7.78
N THR A 62 23.23 -26.18 -8.66
CA THR A 62 23.41 -26.25 -10.12
C THR A 62 23.51 -24.84 -10.71
N ARG A 63 24.58 -24.53 -11.44
CA ARG A 63 24.80 -23.19 -11.99
C ARG A 63 23.94 -22.94 -13.23
N VAL A 64 23.04 -21.97 -13.19
CA VAL A 64 22.19 -21.57 -14.32
C VAL A 64 22.82 -20.41 -15.08
N THR A 65 22.99 -20.60 -16.39
CA THR A 65 23.75 -19.69 -17.29
C THR A 65 22.90 -19.09 -18.41
N GLN A 66 21.64 -19.51 -18.54
CA GLN A 66 20.67 -19.03 -19.52
C GLN A 66 19.25 -19.38 -19.06
N VAL A 67 18.28 -18.51 -19.31
CA VAL A 67 16.85 -18.83 -19.19
C VAL A 67 16.15 -18.48 -20.50
N GLU A 68 15.42 -19.43 -21.05
CA GLU A 68 14.63 -19.27 -22.27
C GLU A 68 13.15 -19.41 -21.93
N VAL A 69 12.33 -18.46 -22.38
CA VAL A 69 10.88 -18.53 -22.24
C VAL A 69 10.30 -18.99 -23.57
N ALA A 70 9.56 -20.10 -23.56
CA ALA A 70 8.80 -20.56 -24.71
C ALA A 70 7.49 -19.77 -24.86
N ASP A 71 6.97 -19.70 -26.09
CA ASP A 71 5.71 -19.01 -26.40
C ASP A 71 4.56 -19.44 -25.47
N VAL A 72 3.79 -18.46 -24.99
CA VAL A 72 2.67 -18.66 -24.07
C VAL A 72 1.45 -19.23 -24.80
N SER A 73 1.48 -20.55 -25.04
CA SER A 73 0.41 -21.32 -25.67
C SER A 73 -0.56 -21.90 -24.64
N LEU A 74 -1.41 -21.02 -24.08
CA LEU A 74 -2.44 -21.35 -23.10
C LEU A 74 -3.85 -21.22 -23.72
N GLN A 75 -4.79 -22.03 -23.22
CA GLN A 75 -6.20 -21.89 -23.57
C GLN A 75 -6.86 -20.82 -22.70
N SER A 76 -7.74 -20.02 -23.30
CA SER A 76 -8.56 -19.03 -22.58
C SER A 76 -9.52 -19.70 -21.61
N LEU A 77 -9.57 -19.21 -20.36
CA LEU A 77 -10.58 -19.62 -19.38
C LEU A 77 -11.81 -18.72 -19.49
N ALA A 78 -12.34 -18.62 -20.71
CA ALA A 78 -13.53 -17.87 -21.09
C ALA A 78 -14.67 -18.00 -20.06
N PRO A 79 -15.50 -16.97 -19.86
CA PRO A 79 -16.75 -17.07 -19.11
C PRO A 79 -17.53 -18.34 -19.50
N PRO A 80 -17.81 -19.26 -18.55
CA PRO A 80 -18.54 -20.49 -18.86
C PRO A 80 -19.99 -20.17 -19.23
N ALA A 81 -20.62 -21.06 -19.98
CA ALA A 81 -22.01 -20.90 -20.41
C ALA A 81 -22.94 -20.67 -19.21
N GLY A 82 -23.60 -19.51 -19.18
CA GLY A 82 -24.48 -19.08 -18.09
C GLY A 82 -23.88 -18.06 -17.11
N PHE A 83 -22.57 -17.77 -17.16
CA PHE A 83 -21.98 -16.68 -16.38
C PHE A 83 -22.07 -15.34 -17.10
N THR A 84 -22.85 -14.41 -16.56
CA THR A 84 -22.92 -13.01 -17.02
C THR A 84 -22.07 -12.13 -16.11
N VAL A 85 -21.05 -11.48 -16.68
CA VAL A 85 -20.25 -10.45 -16.00
C VAL A 85 -21.16 -9.30 -15.54
N PRO A 86 -21.26 -8.99 -14.23
CA PRO A 86 -22.15 -7.92 -13.76
C PRO A 86 -21.71 -6.53 -14.29
N PRO A 87 -22.66 -5.63 -14.63
CA PRO A 87 -22.33 -4.28 -15.12
C PRO A 87 -21.43 -3.48 -14.17
N GLY A 88 -21.57 -3.69 -12.86
CA GLY A 88 -20.72 -3.07 -11.83
C GLY A 88 -19.24 -3.39 -11.96
N SER A 89 -18.85 -4.50 -12.58
CA SER A 89 -17.45 -4.85 -12.83
C SER A 89 -16.85 -4.17 -14.09
N ARG A 90 -17.57 -3.23 -14.71
CA ARG A 90 -17.12 -2.47 -15.91
C ARG A 90 -17.38 -0.96 -15.85
N ASN A 91 -18.02 -0.47 -14.80
CA ASN A 91 -18.65 0.86 -14.76
C ASN A 91 -17.78 2.00 -14.22
N VAL A 92 -16.44 1.81 -14.19
CA VAL A 92 -15.47 2.85 -13.78
C VAL A 92 -14.62 3.29 -14.96
N ILE A 93 -14.35 4.60 -15.01
CA ILE A 93 -13.38 5.23 -15.91
C ILE A 93 -12.49 6.22 -15.15
N ALA A 94 -11.26 6.41 -15.63
CA ALA A 94 -10.39 7.53 -15.22
C ALA A 94 -10.62 8.74 -16.14
N LYS A 95 -10.82 9.93 -15.56
CA LYS A 95 -10.95 11.19 -16.30
C LYS A 95 -10.69 12.39 -15.39
N ASP A 96 -10.16 13.49 -15.93
CA ASP A 96 -10.01 14.77 -15.22
C ASP A 96 -9.25 14.63 -13.87
N GLY A 97 -8.27 13.73 -13.81
CA GLY A 97 -7.48 13.42 -12.60
C GLY A 97 -8.20 12.64 -11.50
N ILE A 98 -9.38 12.07 -11.76
CA ILE A 98 -10.19 11.31 -10.80
C ILE A 98 -10.89 10.09 -11.44
N TYR A 99 -11.51 9.25 -10.61
CA TYR A 99 -12.41 8.20 -11.09
C TYR A 99 -13.86 8.67 -11.17
N TYR A 100 -14.57 8.13 -12.15
CA TYR A 100 -16.02 8.21 -12.25
C TYR A 100 -16.62 6.80 -12.23
N ARG A 101 -17.60 6.55 -11.37
CA ARG A 101 -18.44 5.33 -11.36
C ARG A 101 -19.87 5.70 -11.74
N ASP A 102 -20.45 5.02 -12.73
CA ASP A 102 -21.78 5.35 -13.28
C ASP A 102 -21.94 6.84 -13.66
N GLY A 103 -20.88 7.44 -14.21
CA GLY A 103 -20.85 8.86 -14.59
C GLY A 103 -20.73 9.85 -13.42
N ARG A 104 -20.55 9.39 -12.17
CA ARG A 104 -20.41 10.24 -10.97
C ARG A 104 -18.97 10.22 -10.43
N PRO A 105 -18.38 11.36 -10.05
CA PRO A 105 -17.11 11.39 -9.33
C PRO A 105 -17.14 10.45 -8.13
N THR A 106 -16.13 9.58 -7.99
CA THR A 106 -16.13 8.52 -6.97
C THR A 106 -14.73 8.35 -6.39
N PHE A 107 -14.63 8.30 -5.06
CA PHE A 107 -13.44 7.81 -4.38
C PHE A 107 -13.54 6.28 -4.27
N LEU A 108 -12.56 5.55 -4.80
CA LEU A 108 -12.59 4.09 -4.80
C LEU A 108 -12.10 3.50 -3.47
N PHE A 109 -12.92 2.65 -2.87
CA PHE A 109 -12.57 1.84 -1.71
C PHE A 109 -12.03 0.50 -2.20
N GLY A 110 -10.74 0.25 -2.02
CA GLY A 110 -10.08 -1.00 -2.38
C GLY A 110 -9.73 -1.86 -1.18
N VAL A 111 -9.40 -3.11 -1.44
CA VAL A 111 -8.76 -4.03 -0.47
C VAL A 111 -7.65 -4.82 -1.13
N GLU A 112 -6.55 -4.98 -0.40
CA GLU A 112 -5.49 -5.93 -0.72
C GLU A 112 -5.95 -7.27 -0.16
N GLY A 113 -6.10 -8.27 -1.03
CA GLY A 113 -6.88 -9.43 -0.67
C GLY A 113 -6.43 -10.71 -1.33
N ARG A 114 -6.98 -11.81 -0.81
CA ARG A 114 -7.07 -13.07 -1.55
C ARG A 114 -8.55 -13.49 -1.58
N MET A 115 -9.10 -13.85 -2.75
CA MET A 115 -10.56 -13.86 -3.06
C MET A 115 -11.46 -14.80 -2.24
N TYR A 116 -10.91 -15.39 -1.19
CA TYR A 116 -11.56 -16.35 -0.33
C TYR A 116 -12.61 -15.69 0.56
N ASP A 117 -12.46 -14.41 0.90
CA ASP A 117 -13.40 -13.65 1.76
C ASP A 117 -14.83 -13.49 1.19
N GLY A 118 -14.99 -13.75 -0.11
CA GLY A 118 -16.28 -13.82 -0.80
C GLY A 118 -16.82 -12.46 -1.25
N PRO A 119 -17.50 -12.38 -2.40
CA PRO A 119 -17.96 -11.11 -2.98
C PRO A 119 -19.00 -10.35 -2.11
N TRP A 120 -19.63 -11.05 -1.17
CA TRP A 120 -20.66 -10.49 -0.30
C TRP A 120 -20.09 -9.47 0.71
N ILE A 121 -18.89 -9.69 1.25
CA ILE A 121 -18.31 -8.79 2.27
C ILE A 121 -17.92 -7.46 1.65
N ASN A 122 -17.44 -7.51 0.40
CA ASN A 122 -17.17 -6.34 -0.42
C ASN A 122 -18.43 -5.50 -0.64
N ARG A 123 -19.58 -6.13 -0.89
CA ARG A 123 -20.85 -5.41 -0.99
C ARG A 123 -21.26 -4.74 0.31
N ILE A 124 -21.18 -5.44 1.44
CA ILE A 124 -21.65 -4.93 2.74
C ILE A 124 -20.73 -3.84 3.28
N LEU A 125 -19.41 -3.94 3.08
CA LEU A 125 -18.46 -2.87 3.42
C LEU A 125 -18.37 -1.74 2.38
N GLY A 126 -18.98 -1.91 1.21
CA GLY A 126 -18.93 -0.92 0.12
C GLY A 126 -17.55 -0.82 -0.54
N LEU A 127 -16.90 -1.94 -0.78
CA LEU A 127 -15.62 -2.03 -1.49
C LEU A 127 -15.88 -2.05 -3.01
N ASP A 128 -15.26 -1.14 -3.75
CA ASP A 128 -15.41 -1.00 -5.20
C ASP A 128 -14.62 -2.05 -5.95
N PHE A 129 -13.37 -2.26 -5.53
CA PHE A 129 -12.40 -3.10 -6.20
C PHE A 129 -11.57 -3.90 -5.20
N PHE A 130 -10.83 -4.85 -5.74
CA PHE A 130 -10.04 -5.80 -5.00
C PHE A 130 -8.72 -6.00 -5.76
N SER A 131 -7.59 -5.70 -5.11
CA SER A 131 -6.26 -5.99 -5.67
C SER A 131 -5.82 -7.38 -5.24
N GLN A 132 -5.53 -8.22 -6.22
CA GLN A 132 -5.06 -9.59 -6.01
C GLN A 132 -3.58 -9.69 -6.35
N HIS A 133 -2.83 -10.16 -5.36
CA HIS A 133 -1.49 -10.74 -5.47
C HIS A 133 -1.48 -12.01 -6.35
N ALA A 134 -1.78 -11.88 -7.66
CA ALA A 134 -2.06 -13.00 -8.56
C ALA A 134 -1.11 -13.14 -9.74
N GLY A 135 -0.54 -12.05 -10.28
CA GLY A 135 0.26 -12.10 -11.52
C GLY A 135 1.34 -13.15 -11.42
N MET A 136 2.18 -13.04 -10.38
CA MET A 136 3.22 -14.01 -10.05
C MET A 136 2.65 -15.40 -9.73
N VAL A 137 1.59 -15.49 -8.91
CA VAL A 137 1.08 -16.77 -8.37
C VAL A 137 0.47 -17.64 -9.46
N TRP A 138 -0.26 -17.04 -10.40
CA TRP A 138 -0.87 -17.76 -11.53
C TRP A 138 0.16 -18.06 -12.61
N TRP A 139 1.06 -17.13 -12.91
CA TRP A 139 2.19 -17.37 -13.81
C TRP A 139 3.07 -18.53 -13.32
N ARG A 140 3.44 -18.54 -12.03
CA ARG A 140 4.17 -19.65 -11.41
C ARG A 140 3.37 -20.95 -11.45
N SER A 141 2.06 -20.91 -11.17
CA SER A 141 1.21 -22.11 -11.22
C SER A 141 1.12 -22.71 -12.63
N ALA A 142 1.09 -21.85 -13.66
CA ALA A 142 1.17 -22.24 -15.06
C ALA A 142 2.57 -22.73 -15.47
N MET A 143 3.65 -22.26 -14.83
CA MET A 143 5.03 -22.55 -15.23
C MET A 143 5.41 -24.05 -15.09
N ARG A 144 6.08 -24.57 -16.12
CA ARG A 144 6.95 -25.75 -16.13
C ARG A 144 8.38 -25.31 -16.43
N VAL A 145 9.36 -26.00 -15.85
CA VAL A 145 10.79 -25.73 -16.05
C VAL A 145 11.46 -27.01 -16.52
N LYS A 146 12.29 -26.94 -17.57
CA LYS A 146 13.11 -28.04 -18.06
C LYS A 146 14.58 -27.65 -18.08
N GLU A 147 15.43 -28.48 -17.48
CA GLU A 147 16.88 -28.34 -17.53
C GLU A 147 17.46 -28.91 -18.84
N SER A 148 18.53 -28.29 -19.32
CA SER A 148 19.37 -28.76 -20.44
C SER A 148 20.78 -28.16 -20.32
N PRO A 149 21.79 -28.70 -21.03
CA PRO A 149 23.13 -28.08 -21.07
C PRO A 149 23.07 -26.64 -21.61
N GLY A 150 23.62 -25.70 -20.86
CA GLY A 150 23.65 -24.27 -21.18
C GLY A 150 25.05 -23.77 -21.58
N PRO A 151 25.16 -22.48 -21.94
CA PRO A 151 26.43 -21.86 -22.27
C PRO A 151 27.46 -21.93 -21.14
N ARG A 152 28.76 -21.84 -21.47
CA ARG A 152 29.86 -21.78 -20.49
C ARG A 152 29.91 -22.98 -19.50
N GLY A 153 29.30 -24.11 -19.87
CA GLY A 153 29.27 -25.33 -19.05
C GLY A 153 28.28 -25.29 -17.87
N GLY A 154 27.35 -24.33 -17.85
CA GLY A 154 26.24 -24.32 -16.90
C GLY A 154 24.98 -25.00 -17.44
N THR A 155 23.86 -24.75 -16.79
CA THR A 155 22.52 -25.23 -17.16
C THR A 155 21.72 -24.12 -17.85
N LYS A 156 20.97 -24.49 -18.89
CA LYS A 156 19.90 -23.70 -19.50
C LYS A 156 18.56 -24.18 -18.94
N LEU A 157 17.75 -23.24 -18.45
CA LEU A 157 16.36 -23.50 -18.07
C LEU A 157 15.43 -23.05 -19.20
N THR A 158 14.67 -23.98 -19.79
CA THR A 158 13.54 -23.63 -20.66
C THR A 158 12.26 -23.59 -19.82
N VAL A 159 11.67 -22.40 -19.74
CA VAL A 159 10.40 -22.08 -19.10
C VAL A 159 9.28 -22.23 -20.12
N SER A 160 8.24 -23.00 -19.79
CA SER A 160 7.03 -23.15 -20.61
C SER A 160 5.79 -23.16 -19.73
N PHE A 161 4.60 -23.10 -20.33
CA PHE A 161 3.35 -22.89 -19.57
C PHE A 161 2.29 -23.97 -19.86
N ARG A 162 1.48 -24.27 -18.84
CA ARG A 162 0.27 -25.10 -18.90
C ARG A 162 -0.92 -24.31 -18.33
N ASN A 163 -2.14 -24.69 -18.70
CA ASN A 163 -3.33 -24.04 -18.17
C ASN A 163 -3.39 -24.16 -16.63
N TYR A 164 -3.82 -23.08 -15.96
CA TYR A 164 -4.09 -23.06 -14.53
C TYR A 164 -5.58 -22.78 -14.29
N PRO A 165 -6.46 -23.81 -14.23
CA PRO A 165 -7.91 -23.64 -14.30
C PRO A 165 -8.51 -22.75 -13.20
N TRP A 166 -7.85 -22.68 -12.04
CA TRP A 166 -8.28 -21.87 -10.90
C TRP A 166 -8.35 -20.36 -11.19
N ALA A 167 -7.55 -19.83 -12.12
CA ALA A 167 -7.52 -18.39 -12.40
C ALA A 167 -8.89 -17.85 -12.85
N GLY A 168 -9.52 -18.50 -13.84
CA GLY A 168 -10.84 -18.11 -14.33
C GLY A 168 -11.93 -18.24 -13.26
N MET A 169 -11.92 -19.32 -12.47
CA MET A 169 -12.85 -19.50 -11.36
C MET A 169 -12.72 -18.37 -10.32
N LEU A 170 -11.50 -18.06 -9.90
CA LEU A 170 -11.21 -16.98 -8.96
C LEU A 170 -11.78 -15.64 -9.47
N VAL A 171 -11.40 -15.20 -10.67
CA VAL A 171 -11.88 -13.93 -11.26
C VAL A 171 -13.41 -13.84 -11.26
N ARG A 172 -14.11 -14.93 -11.60
CA ARG A 172 -15.58 -14.97 -11.54
C ARG A 172 -16.12 -14.77 -10.13
N GLU A 173 -15.55 -15.41 -9.11
CA GLU A 173 -15.99 -15.22 -7.72
C GLU A 173 -15.86 -13.76 -7.26
N ALA A 174 -14.76 -13.09 -7.58
CA ALA A 174 -14.63 -11.65 -7.30
C ALA A 174 -15.69 -10.84 -8.05
N MET A 175 -15.90 -11.11 -9.34
CA MET A 175 -16.82 -10.36 -10.19
C MET A 175 -18.30 -10.63 -9.93
N ARG A 176 -18.69 -11.79 -9.36
CA ARG A 176 -20.08 -12.08 -8.95
C ARG A 176 -20.66 -10.98 -8.06
N GLY A 177 -19.81 -10.27 -7.32
CA GLY A 177 -20.15 -9.12 -6.49
C GLY A 177 -20.62 -7.88 -7.25
N GLY A 178 -20.21 -7.70 -8.51
CA GLY A 178 -20.11 -6.37 -9.12
C GLY A 178 -18.90 -5.57 -8.62
N THR A 179 -17.96 -6.26 -7.96
CA THR A 179 -16.65 -5.73 -7.58
C THR A 179 -15.75 -5.70 -8.82
N LEU A 180 -14.93 -4.67 -8.94
CA LEU A 180 -13.92 -4.51 -9.99
C LEU A 180 -12.70 -5.37 -9.64
N PHE A 181 -12.06 -5.95 -10.65
CA PHE A 181 -10.89 -6.82 -10.45
C PHE A 181 -9.59 -6.13 -10.85
N ALA A 182 -8.67 -6.00 -9.90
CA ALA A 182 -7.30 -5.53 -10.11
C ALA A 182 -6.30 -6.67 -9.90
N ILE A 183 -5.24 -6.69 -10.70
CA ILE A 183 -4.16 -7.68 -10.59
C ILE A 183 -2.81 -7.00 -10.42
N ASP A 184 -2.07 -7.46 -9.41
CA ASP A 184 -0.69 -7.10 -9.14
C ASP A 184 0.28 -8.15 -9.69
N TYR A 185 1.38 -7.66 -10.28
CA TYR A 185 2.50 -8.40 -10.83
C TYR A 185 3.76 -8.09 -10.01
N TYR A 186 4.42 -9.13 -9.52
CA TYR A 186 5.64 -9.01 -8.73
C TYR A 186 6.54 -10.23 -8.92
N LEU A 187 7.76 -10.18 -8.39
CA LEU A 187 8.69 -11.32 -8.42
C LEU A 187 9.60 -11.33 -7.19
N THR A 188 9.37 -12.28 -6.28
CA THR A 188 10.22 -12.49 -5.10
C THR A 188 10.95 -13.83 -5.13
N LYS A 189 12.11 -13.87 -4.45
CA LYS A 189 12.92 -15.09 -4.27
C LYS A 189 12.16 -16.23 -3.57
N SER A 190 11.27 -15.91 -2.63
CA SER A 190 10.38 -16.88 -1.97
C SER A 190 9.17 -17.23 -2.84
N GLY A 191 8.70 -16.27 -3.64
CA GLY A 191 7.56 -16.39 -4.53
C GLY A 191 7.77 -17.36 -5.68
N ASP A 192 8.97 -17.47 -6.24
CA ASP A 192 9.29 -18.43 -7.29
C ASP A 192 10.05 -19.68 -6.80
N SER A 193 9.37 -20.46 -5.95
CA SER A 193 9.89 -21.76 -5.54
C SER A 193 9.88 -22.83 -6.65
N ASN A 194 9.39 -22.52 -7.86
CA ASN A 194 9.36 -23.46 -8.99
C ASN A 194 10.69 -23.43 -9.75
N LEU A 195 11.35 -22.28 -9.84
CA LEU A 195 12.80 -22.20 -10.08
C LEU A 195 13.66 -22.66 -8.90
N ARG A 196 13.06 -23.08 -7.77
CA ARG A 196 13.75 -23.70 -6.62
C ARG A 196 15.08 -23.01 -6.26
N PHE A 197 15.12 -21.69 -6.00
CA PHE A 197 16.36 -20.91 -5.75
C PHE A 197 17.33 -21.43 -4.66
N LYS A 198 16.95 -22.45 -3.87
CA LYS A 198 17.87 -23.20 -3.01
C LYS A 198 18.74 -24.23 -3.76
N GLN A 199 18.38 -24.57 -5.01
CA GLN A 199 19.02 -25.58 -5.86
C GLN A 199 19.80 -24.97 -7.04
N TYR A 200 19.51 -23.72 -7.44
CA TYR A 200 20.21 -23.05 -8.54
C TYR A 200 21.03 -21.84 -8.10
N ASP A 201 22.23 -21.73 -8.67
CA ASP A 201 23.10 -20.55 -8.64
C ASP A 201 23.00 -19.85 -9.99
N PHE A 202 22.17 -18.81 -10.08
CA PHE A 202 21.96 -18.07 -11.33
C PHE A 202 23.14 -17.14 -11.64
N ASP A 203 23.44 -16.97 -12.92
CA ASP A 203 24.38 -15.93 -13.36
C ASP A 203 23.92 -14.55 -12.84
N PRO A 204 24.78 -13.79 -12.13
CA PRO A 204 24.48 -12.44 -11.65
C PRO A 204 24.05 -11.46 -12.75
N LEU A 205 24.34 -11.77 -14.02
CA LEU A 205 23.89 -11.01 -15.19
C LEU A 205 22.43 -11.30 -15.60
N PHE A 206 21.76 -12.28 -15.00
CA PHE A 206 20.35 -12.60 -15.30
C PHE A 206 19.44 -12.27 -14.11
N PHE A 207 19.73 -12.89 -12.96
CA PHE A 207 19.11 -12.59 -11.68
C PHE A 207 20.13 -11.85 -10.83
N GLY A 208 19.69 -10.91 -9.99
CA GLY A 208 20.41 -10.69 -8.74
C GLY A 208 20.48 -12.04 -8.03
N GLY A 209 21.68 -12.53 -7.74
CA GLY A 209 21.96 -13.88 -7.29
C GLY A 209 21.21 -14.27 -6.00
N PRO A 210 21.33 -15.53 -5.52
CA PRO A 210 20.44 -16.06 -4.48
C PRO A 210 20.40 -15.29 -3.15
N ARG A 211 21.25 -14.29 -2.89
CA ARG A 211 21.18 -13.39 -1.72
C ARG A 211 21.23 -11.89 -2.09
N ASP A 212 21.05 -11.52 -3.36
CA ASP A 212 21.08 -10.13 -3.86
C ASP A 212 19.75 -9.36 -3.70
N TYR A 213 18.74 -9.99 -3.09
CA TYR A 213 17.56 -9.34 -2.51
C TYR A 213 17.95 -8.10 -1.68
N GLU A 214 19.13 -8.15 -1.08
CA GLU A 214 19.73 -7.06 -0.30
C GLU A 214 20.58 -6.06 -1.12
N ARG A 215 20.68 -6.04 -2.47
CA ARG A 215 21.75 -5.20 -3.12
C ARG A 215 21.42 -4.48 -4.43
N GLY A 216 20.44 -4.95 -5.22
CA GLY A 216 20.22 -4.47 -6.58
C GLY A 216 18.81 -3.95 -6.85
N THR A 217 17.92 -4.84 -7.27
CA THR A 217 16.79 -4.47 -8.15
C THR A 217 15.43 -4.32 -7.47
N GLY A 218 15.39 -4.31 -6.12
CA GLY A 218 14.22 -3.89 -5.32
C GLY A 218 13.46 -5.03 -4.63
N HIS A 219 12.47 -4.66 -3.80
CA HIS A 219 11.78 -5.57 -2.89
C HIS A 219 11.01 -6.69 -3.62
N PHE A 220 10.44 -6.36 -4.80
CA PHE A 220 9.55 -7.21 -5.58
C PHE A 220 9.94 -7.33 -7.08
N LEU A 221 11.16 -6.94 -7.47
CA LEU A 221 11.67 -7.09 -8.84
C LEU A 221 13.15 -7.53 -8.84
N ASN A 222 13.46 -8.80 -8.62
CA ASN A 222 14.87 -9.24 -8.56
C ASN A 222 15.53 -9.49 -9.96
N LEU A 223 15.33 -8.60 -10.94
CA LEU A 223 15.81 -8.80 -12.33
C LEU A 223 16.49 -7.57 -12.95
N HIS A 224 17.52 -7.82 -13.75
CA HIS A 224 18.13 -6.84 -14.64
C HIS A 224 17.30 -6.71 -15.91
N LEU A 225 16.31 -5.80 -15.93
CA LEU A 225 15.40 -5.59 -17.08
C LEU A 225 16.09 -5.12 -18.37
N GLU A 226 17.38 -4.75 -18.32
CA GLU A 226 18.21 -4.51 -19.49
C GLU A 226 18.61 -5.80 -20.22
N ASN A 227 18.67 -6.94 -19.53
CA ASN A 227 18.92 -8.25 -20.13
C ASN A 227 17.65 -8.74 -20.85
N PRO A 228 17.67 -8.98 -22.18
CA PRO A 228 16.50 -9.40 -22.93
C PRO A 228 15.88 -10.72 -22.44
N GLU A 229 16.69 -11.67 -21.95
CA GLU A 229 16.18 -12.94 -21.41
C GLU A 229 15.39 -12.69 -20.11
N ALA A 230 15.92 -11.84 -19.21
CA ALA A 230 15.28 -11.48 -17.95
C ALA A 230 14.02 -10.63 -18.16
N PHE A 231 14.07 -9.68 -19.11
CA PHE A 231 12.92 -8.87 -19.51
C PHE A 231 11.78 -9.74 -20.05
N ASN A 232 12.06 -10.65 -20.99
CA ASN A 232 11.07 -11.58 -21.55
C ASN A 232 10.50 -12.53 -20.48
N TYR A 233 11.33 -12.98 -19.54
CA TYR A 233 10.88 -13.76 -18.39
C TYR A 233 9.89 -12.97 -17.52
N TYR A 234 10.16 -11.70 -17.20
CA TYR A 234 9.22 -10.87 -16.45
C TYR A 234 7.92 -10.60 -17.23
N THR A 235 8.01 -10.17 -18.49
CA THR A 235 6.83 -9.77 -19.29
C THR A 235 5.94 -10.96 -19.67
N SER A 236 6.46 -12.19 -19.67
CA SER A 236 5.64 -13.40 -19.88
C SER A 236 4.51 -13.56 -18.84
N GLN A 237 4.58 -12.88 -17.69
CA GLN A 237 3.46 -12.76 -16.76
C GLN A 237 2.24 -12.08 -17.38
N PHE A 238 2.44 -11.04 -18.19
CA PHE A 238 1.36 -10.31 -18.86
C PHE A 238 0.67 -11.22 -19.88
N ASP A 239 1.44 -11.95 -20.70
CA ASP A 239 0.91 -12.93 -21.65
C ASP A 239 0.16 -14.06 -20.94
N VAL A 240 0.69 -14.63 -19.86
CA VAL A 240 -0.01 -15.70 -19.12
C VAL A 240 -1.34 -15.21 -18.54
N VAL A 241 -1.36 -14.02 -17.93
CA VAL A 241 -2.62 -13.43 -17.43
C VAL A 241 -3.59 -13.13 -18.57
N ALA A 242 -3.12 -12.52 -19.66
CA ALA A 242 -3.94 -12.19 -20.81
C ALA A 242 -4.54 -13.44 -21.48
N LYS A 243 -3.77 -14.53 -21.59
CA LYS A 243 -4.28 -15.81 -22.10
C LYS A 243 -5.25 -16.46 -21.12
N LEU A 244 -4.95 -16.53 -19.83
CA LEU A 244 -5.83 -17.21 -18.87
C LEU A 244 -7.15 -16.46 -18.66
N ILE A 245 -7.14 -15.13 -18.57
CA ILE A 245 -8.30 -14.35 -18.10
C ILE A 245 -8.61 -13.07 -18.90
N GLY A 246 -8.00 -12.85 -20.08
CA GLY A 246 -8.20 -11.63 -20.88
C GLY A 246 -9.62 -11.41 -21.43
N GLU A 247 -10.53 -12.39 -21.30
CA GLU A 247 -11.95 -12.25 -21.62
C GLU A 247 -12.79 -11.65 -20.47
N TYR A 248 -12.23 -11.54 -19.26
CA TYR A 248 -12.86 -10.85 -18.13
C TYR A 248 -12.43 -9.38 -18.11
N PRO A 249 -13.29 -8.44 -17.64
CA PRO A 249 -12.92 -7.03 -17.54
C PRO A 249 -11.93 -6.78 -16.41
N ILE A 250 -10.65 -6.66 -16.74
CA ILE A 250 -9.63 -6.25 -15.77
C ILE A 250 -9.68 -4.73 -15.64
N PHE A 251 -9.94 -4.25 -14.44
CA PHE A 251 -10.00 -2.81 -14.13
C PHE A 251 -8.59 -2.22 -14.07
N HIS A 252 -7.64 -2.95 -13.47
CA HIS A 252 -6.31 -2.44 -13.17
C HIS A 252 -5.24 -3.51 -13.34
N HIS A 253 -4.13 -3.15 -13.99
CA HIS A 253 -2.89 -3.92 -13.99
C HIS A 253 -1.82 -3.11 -13.26
N GLU A 254 -1.41 -3.60 -12.10
CA GLU A 254 -0.32 -3.05 -11.30
C GLU A 254 0.97 -3.77 -11.69
N LEU A 255 1.73 -3.14 -12.59
CA LEU A 255 2.78 -3.78 -13.38
C LEU A 255 3.99 -4.23 -12.56
N ILE A 256 4.21 -3.61 -11.39
CA ILE A 256 5.24 -3.95 -10.42
C ILE A 256 4.77 -3.49 -9.03
N ASN A 257 4.79 -4.39 -8.04
CA ASN A 257 4.68 -4.02 -6.63
C ASN A 257 5.94 -3.31 -6.10
N GLU A 258 5.79 -2.36 -5.17
CA GLU A 258 6.84 -1.57 -4.48
C GLU A 258 8.20 -1.42 -5.22
N ILE A 259 8.21 -0.72 -6.37
CA ILE A 259 9.43 -0.60 -7.16
C ILE A 259 10.52 0.27 -6.50
N ARG A 260 11.69 -0.34 -6.25
CA ARG A 260 13.00 0.34 -6.21
C ARG A 260 13.82 -0.18 -7.39
N TYR A 261 14.49 0.69 -8.15
CA TYR A 261 15.24 0.27 -9.34
C TYR A 261 16.69 0.74 -9.30
N ASN A 262 17.61 -0.21 -9.13
CA ASN A 262 19.04 0.04 -9.03
C ASN A 262 19.86 -1.10 -9.68
N SER A 263 19.75 -1.21 -11.00
CA SER A 263 20.38 -2.24 -11.84
C SER A 263 21.85 -1.90 -12.17
N TYR A 264 22.78 -2.73 -11.68
CA TYR A 264 24.23 -2.68 -11.99
C TYR A 264 24.60 -3.41 -13.29
N TRP A 265 23.69 -3.45 -14.27
CA TRP A 265 23.95 -4.01 -15.60
C TRP A 265 25.18 -3.32 -16.25
N PRO A 266 26.09 -4.04 -16.96
CA PRO A 266 27.35 -3.45 -17.43
C PRO A 266 27.17 -2.19 -18.28
N GLU A 267 26.18 -2.18 -19.18
CA GLU A 267 25.83 -1.02 -20.00
C GLU A 267 25.33 0.18 -19.18
N ASN A 268 24.67 -0.04 -18.04
CA ASN A 268 24.28 1.06 -17.13
C ASN A 268 25.49 1.69 -16.47
N ILE A 269 26.47 0.88 -16.07
CA ILE A 269 27.72 1.38 -15.50
C ILE A 269 28.48 2.19 -16.56
N ILE A 270 28.57 1.71 -17.80
CA ILE A 270 29.20 2.44 -18.91
C ILE A 270 28.48 3.77 -19.19
N ALA A 271 27.15 3.75 -19.30
CA ALA A 271 26.35 4.96 -19.49
C ALA A 271 26.49 5.95 -18.31
N PHE A 272 26.64 5.45 -17.08
CA PHE A 272 26.96 6.26 -15.91
C PHE A 272 28.37 6.86 -15.99
N GLN A 273 29.39 6.07 -16.32
CA GLN A 273 30.78 6.52 -16.50
C GLN A 273 30.84 7.67 -17.52
N ASP A 274 30.20 7.51 -18.67
CA ASP A 274 30.15 8.52 -19.74
C ASP A 274 29.38 9.77 -19.31
N ARG A 275 28.26 9.60 -18.59
CA ARG A 275 27.50 10.72 -18.02
C ARG A 275 28.29 11.47 -16.93
N MET A 276 29.06 10.77 -16.10
CA MET A 276 29.90 11.41 -15.09
C MET A 276 31.11 12.10 -15.70
N LYS A 277 31.67 11.55 -16.78
CA LYS A 277 32.68 12.20 -17.62
C LYS A 277 32.15 13.51 -18.22
N GLN A 278 30.92 13.53 -18.72
CA GLN A 278 30.26 14.75 -19.16
C GLN A 278 30.00 15.73 -17.99
N LYS A 279 29.52 15.23 -16.83
CA LYS A 279 29.16 16.05 -15.67
C LYS A 279 30.37 16.74 -15.02
N TYR A 280 31.48 16.03 -14.86
CA TYR A 280 32.67 16.50 -14.12
C TYR A 280 33.84 16.92 -15.01
N GLY A 281 33.87 16.51 -16.28
CA GLY A 281 34.93 16.80 -17.25
C GLY A 281 36.23 16.03 -17.01
N THR A 282 36.67 15.89 -15.76
CA THR A 282 37.89 15.14 -15.37
C THR A 282 37.62 14.23 -14.17
N ILE A 283 38.33 13.10 -14.12
CA ILE A 283 38.22 12.16 -13.01
C ILE A 283 38.72 12.78 -11.69
N ALA A 284 39.67 13.72 -11.75
CA ALA A 284 40.13 14.48 -10.59
C ALA A 284 39.02 15.34 -9.96
N ALA A 285 38.19 15.99 -10.77
CA ALA A 285 37.03 16.75 -10.29
C ALA A 285 35.95 15.83 -9.71
N ALA A 286 35.68 14.68 -10.34
CA ALA A 286 34.76 13.67 -9.81
C ALA A 286 35.26 13.09 -8.48
N ASN A 287 36.54 12.72 -8.39
CA ASN A 287 37.20 12.25 -7.17
C ASN A 287 37.14 13.27 -6.03
N LYS A 288 37.30 14.57 -6.31
CA LYS A 288 37.11 15.64 -5.31
C LYS A 288 35.67 15.64 -4.77
N ALA A 289 34.67 15.61 -5.66
CA ALA A 289 33.26 15.66 -5.28
C ALA A 289 32.79 14.40 -4.53
N TRP A 290 33.26 13.23 -4.95
CA TRP A 290 32.90 11.94 -4.36
C TRP A 290 33.80 11.53 -3.17
N ASN A 291 34.90 12.23 -2.93
CA ASN A 291 35.97 11.84 -1.99
C ASN A 291 36.55 10.45 -2.29
N THR A 292 36.87 10.21 -3.56
CA THR A 292 37.39 8.93 -4.10
C THR A 292 38.75 9.10 -4.79
N THR A 293 39.34 8.01 -5.28
CA THR A 293 40.68 7.99 -5.91
C THR A 293 40.74 7.12 -7.18
N PHE A 294 39.70 7.14 -8.01
CA PHE A 294 39.68 6.42 -9.29
C PHE A 294 40.72 6.99 -10.27
N ALA A 295 41.37 6.14 -11.08
CA ALA A 295 42.42 6.58 -12.01
C ALA A 295 41.86 7.12 -13.33
N ASP A 296 40.78 6.53 -13.86
CA ASP A 296 39.97 7.04 -14.97
C ASP A 296 38.47 6.86 -14.70
N PHE A 297 37.60 7.42 -15.55
CA PHE A 297 36.16 7.15 -15.52
C PHE A 297 35.85 5.67 -15.80
N ASP A 298 36.62 4.98 -16.66
CA ASP A 298 36.46 3.53 -16.90
C ASP A 298 36.79 2.65 -15.67
N ASP A 299 37.34 3.24 -14.60
CA ASP A 299 37.53 2.60 -13.29
C ASP A 299 36.38 2.84 -12.30
N VAL A 300 35.47 3.75 -12.62
CA VAL A 300 34.33 4.07 -11.74
C VAL A 300 33.31 2.95 -11.80
N ILE A 301 33.20 2.21 -10.70
CA ILE A 301 32.06 1.34 -10.41
C ILE A 301 31.31 1.98 -9.23
N PRO A 302 30.02 2.33 -9.38
CA PRO A 302 29.22 2.81 -8.27
C PRO A 302 29.25 1.78 -7.12
N PRO A 303 29.37 2.21 -5.85
CA PRO A 303 29.48 1.25 -4.75
C PRO A 303 28.27 0.32 -4.68
N ILE A 304 28.50 -0.99 -4.76
CA ILE A 304 27.45 -1.99 -4.50
C ILE A 304 27.23 -2.03 -2.98
N THR A 305 26.33 -1.16 -2.49
CA THR A 305 25.97 -1.10 -1.08
C THR A 305 25.24 -2.36 -0.65
N ALA A 306 25.50 -2.80 0.58
CA ALA A 306 24.54 -3.63 1.27
C ALA A 306 23.25 -2.82 1.51
N ASP A 307 22.12 -3.45 1.20
CA ASP A 307 20.72 -3.19 1.50
C ASP A 307 20.10 -1.82 1.21
N PRO A 308 19.63 -1.60 -0.04
CA PRO A 308 18.50 -0.72 -0.34
C PRO A 308 17.14 -1.45 -0.27
N GLY A 309 17.09 -2.74 0.07
CA GLY A 309 15.91 -3.61 -0.04
C GLY A 309 15.11 -3.75 1.25
N SER A 310 15.76 -3.93 2.41
CA SER A 310 15.05 -3.96 3.68
C SER A 310 14.62 -2.55 4.10
N PHE A 311 13.32 -2.38 4.20
CA PHE A 311 12.72 -1.22 4.85
C PHE A 311 13.06 -1.10 6.34
N PHE A 312 13.65 -2.13 6.95
CA PHE A 312 13.60 -2.33 8.40
C PHE A 312 14.92 -2.73 9.08
N TRP A 313 16.01 -3.05 8.35
CA TRP A 313 17.23 -3.60 8.98
C TRP A 313 18.56 -3.16 8.38
N GLN A 314 19.15 -2.07 8.88
CA GLN A 314 20.62 -1.94 8.92
C GLN A 314 21.17 -1.27 10.19
N PRO A 315 21.87 -2.04 11.03
CA PRO A 315 22.89 -1.53 11.92
C PRO A 315 24.20 -1.23 11.16
N GLU A 316 24.83 -0.11 11.49
CA GLU A 316 26.29 -0.07 11.73
C GLU A 316 27.26 -0.58 10.63
N VAL A 317 27.14 -0.07 9.40
CA VAL A 317 28.36 0.19 8.60
C VAL A 317 29.15 1.32 9.28
N GLU A 318 30.13 0.97 10.11
CA GLU A 318 30.94 1.93 10.85
C GLU A 318 31.87 2.78 9.95
N GLY A 319 32.08 4.04 10.34
CA GLY A 319 33.23 4.86 9.92
C GLY A 319 33.29 5.41 8.48
N ARG A 320 32.47 4.94 7.52
CA ARG A 320 32.58 5.34 6.10
C ARG A 320 31.37 6.06 5.46
N GLY A 321 30.24 6.17 6.16
CA GLY A 321 28.94 6.58 5.56
C GLY A 321 28.94 7.84 4.68
N TRP A 322 29.59 8.93 5.09
CA TRP A 322 29.59 10.17 4.30
C TRP A 322 30.45 10.10 3.02
N ARG A 323 31.45 9.21 2.96
CA ARG A 323 32.45 9.18 1.87
C ARG A 323 31.96 8.51 0.60
N LEU A 324 30.78 7.88 0.61
CA LEU A 324 30.20 7.19 -0.56
C LEU A 324 28.85 7.78 -0.98
N GLY A 325 28.22 8.63 -0.16
CA GLY A 325 26.88 9.17 -0.44
C GLY A 325 26.77 9.98 -1.73
N ASN A 326 27.81 10.73 -2.11
CA ASN A 326 27.76 11.60 -3.29
C ASN A 326 27.73 10.85 -4.62
N ILE A 327 28.56 9.79 -4.76
CA ILE A 327 28.54 8.92 -5.94
C ILE A 327 27.25 8.08 -5.98
N LEU A 328 26.75 7.62 -4.83
CA LEU A 328 25.50 6.87 -4.74
C LEU A 328 24.26 7.72 -5.06
N ALA A 329 24.28 9.01 -4.74
CA ALA A 329 23.23 9.94 -5.12
C ALA A 329 23.27 10.30 -6.61
N ASP A 330 24.46 10.44 -7.20
CA ASP A 330 24.61 10.61 -8.66
C ASP A 330 24.12 9.36 -9.42
N TRP A 331 24.46 8.17 -8.90
CA TRP A 331 24.04 6.89 -9.43
C TRP A 331 22.53 6.66 -9.26
N SER A 332 21.96 6.98 -8.09
CA SER A 332 20.51 6.93 -7.85
C SER A 332 19.75 7.85 -8.79
N LYS A 333 20.23 9.08 -9.02
CA LYS A 333 19.62 10.00 -9.98
C LYS A 333 19.70 9.47 -11.42
N PHE A 334 20.85 8.91 -11.80
CA PHE A 334 21.01 8.25 -13.10
C PHE A 334 20.03 7.07 -13.25
N MET A 335 19.94 6.18 -12.27
CA MET A 335 19.06 5.01 -12.32
C MET A 335 17.57 5.37 -12.29
N ALA A 336 17.17 6.40 -11.54
CA ALA A 336 15.79 6.90 -11.51
C ALA A 336 15.35 7.49 -12.85
N GLU A 337 16.26 8.17 -13.56
CA GLU A 337 16.01 8.72 -14.90
C GLU A 337 16.09 7.64 -16.00
N HIS A 338 17.01 6.68 -15.89
CA HIS A 338 17.17 5.58 -16.85
C HIS A 338 16.01 4.56 -16.74
N GLY A 339 15.70 4.13 -15.51
CA GLY A 339 14.63 3.15 -15.24
C GLY A 339 13.25 3.61 -15.70
N ALA A 340 12.96 4.91 -15.67
CA ALA A 340 11.71 5.46 -16.19
C ALA A 340 11.45 5.06 -17.66
N GLY A 341 12.49 5.06 -18.51
CA GLY A 341 12.37 4.61 -19.90
C GLY A 341 12.13 3.10 -20.06
N LEU A 342 12.68 2.28 -19.15
CA LEU A 342 12.39 0.84 -19.10
C LEU A 342 10.95 0.57 -18.67
N PHE A 343 10.38 1.39 -17.79
CA PHE A 343 9.01 1.24 -17.32
C PHE A 343 7.96 1.80 -18.31
N GLU A 344 8.29 2.80 -19.12
CA GLU A 344 7.51 3.15 -20.33
C GLU A 344 7.42 1.94 -21.28
N LYS A 345 8.54 1.28 -21.59
CA LYS A 345 8.55 0.04 -22.40
C LYS A 345 7.75 -1.10 -21.75
N LEU A 346 7.90 -1.30 -20.43
CA LEU A 346 7.17 -2.34 -19.70
C LEU A 346 5.65 -2.15 -19.81
N ARG A 347 5.18 -0.90 -19.70
CA ARG A 347 3.78 -0.52 -19.88
C ARG A 347 3.28 -0.80 -21.30
N ASP A 348 4.08 -0.52 -22.32
CA ASP A 348 3.72 -0.78 -23.72
C ASP A 348 3.63 -2.29 -24.02
N ASP A 349 4.55 -3.11 -23.50
CA ASP A 349 4.49 -4.57 -23.65
C ASP A 349 3.31 -5.17 -22.86
N ALA A 350 2.95 -4.63 -21.69
CA ALA A 350 1.76 -5.03 -20.94
C ALA A 350 0.44 -4.67 -21.66
N GLU A 351 0.35 -3.46 -22.23
CA GLU A 351 -0.79 -3.03 -23.05
C GLU A 351 -0.94 -3.93 -24.27
N LYS A 352 0.16 -4.24 -24.96
CA LYS A 352 0.18 -5.14 -26.12
C LYS A 352 -0.25 -6.56 -25.77
N ALA A 353 0.27 -7.13 -24.67
CA ALA A 353 -0.06 -8.49 -24.23
C ALA A 353 -1.52 -8.63 -23.81
N THR A 354 -2.05 -7.65 -23.06
CA THR A 354 -3.47 -7.62 -22.61
C THR A 354 -4.45 -7.19 -23.72
N GLY A 355 -3.96 -6.92 -24.93
CA GLY A 355 -4.74 -6.63 -26.13
C GLY A 355 -5.08 -5.15 -26.34
N GLY A 356 -4.70 -4.26 -25.42
CA GLY A 356 -4.65 -2.80 -25.50
C GLY A 356 -5.94 -2.02 -25.78
N THR A 357 -6.97 -2.68 -26.32
CA THR A 357 -8.16 -2.03 -26.90
C THR A 357 -9.44 -2.86 -26.78
N ASN A 358 -9.46 -3.93 -25.97
CA ASN A 358 -10.67 -4.68 -25.61
C ASN A 358 -11.62 -3.91 -24.65
N GLY A 359 -11.76 -2.59 -24.84
CA GLY A 359 -12.82 -1.78 -24.24
C GLY A 359 -12.40 -0.73 -23.20
N LYS A 360 -11.49 0.18 -23.56
CA LYS A 360 -11.34 1.58 -23.05
C LYS A 360 -11.21 1.87 -21.53
N ASN A 361 -11.37 0.89 -20.64
CA ASN A 361 -11.51 1.12 -19.20
C ASN A 361 -10.46 0.37 -18.34
N THR A 362 -9.55 -0.38 -18.95
CA THR A 362 -8.42 -1.01 -18.27
C THR A 362 -7.32 0.04 -18.07
N LEU A 363 -6.73 0.08 -16.88
CA LEU A 363 -5.78 1.10 -16.45
C LEU A 363 -4.47 0.46 -15.96
N PHE A 364 -3.34 1.09 -16.26
CA PHE A 364 -2.00 0.65 -15.83
C PHE A 364 -1.45 1.52 -14.70
N THR A 365 -0.79 0.88 -13.74
CA THR A 365 -0.12 1.53 -12.61
C THR A 365 1.16 0.78 -12.23
N ILE A 366 1.96 1.38 -11.35
CA ILE A 366 3.13 0.78 -10.70
C ILE A 366 3.08 1.21 -9.22
N GLN A 367 3.20 0.31 -8.24
CA GLN A 367 3.27 0.72 -6.82
C GLN A 367 4.68 1.26 -6.51
N SER A 368 4.79 2.55 -6.16
CA SER A 368 5.99 3.07 -5.49
C SER A 368 6.00 2.67 -4.02
N PRO A 369 7.15 2.32 -3.43
CA PRO A 369 7.28 2.09 -1.99
C PRO A 369 7.08 3.36 -1.14
N ASN A 370 6.87 3.19 0.17
CA ASN A 370 6.72 4.27 1.18
C ASN A 370 7.80 5.36 1.22
N CYS A 371 9.02 5.10 0.76
CA CYS A 371 10.09 6.10 0.68
C CYS A 371 9.94 6.96 -0.60
N LEU A 372 10.62 8.10 -0.64
CA LEU A 372 10.70 8.95 -1.84
C LEU A 372 12.15 9.48 -2.02
N GLY A 373 13.11 8.55 -1.92
CA GLY A 373 14.55 8.78 -1.72
C GLY A 373 15.47 8.09 -2.73
N GLY A 374 16.51 7.43 -2.24
CA GLY A 374 17.53 6.72 -3.02
C GLY A 374 17.00 5.43 -3.63
N GLY A 375 17.56 5.02 -4.77
CA GLY A 375 17.14 3.81 -5.49
C GLY A 375 15.69 3.78 -5.98
N GLN A 376 14.93 4.88 -5.91
CA GLN A 376 13.54 4.95 -6.34
C GLN A 376 13.35 5.82 -7.57
N LEU A 377 12.25 5.60 -8.29
CA LEU A 377 11.84 6.46 -9.38
C LEU A 377 11.41 7.84 -8.88
N LEU A 378 11.80 8.88 -9.62
CA LEU A 378 11.27 10.23 -9.42
C LEU A 378 9.76 10.25 -9.76
N PRO A 379 8.86 10.70 -8.86
CA PRO A 379 7.42 10.64 -9.07
C PRO A 379 6.92 11.22 -10.42
N HIS A 380 7.44 12.37 -10.82
CA HIS A 380 7.10 13.03 -12.09
C HIS A 380 7.63 12.33 -13.36
N LEU A 381 8.59 11.40 -13.22
CA LEU A 381 9.03 10.52 -14.31
C LEU A 381 8.21 9.23 -14.33
N LYS A 382 8.07 8.56 -13.18
CA LYS A 382 7.24 7.36 -13.02
C LYS A 382 5.82 7.56 -13.55
N ALA A 383 5.23 8.71 -13.24
CA ALA A 383 3.88 9.08 -13.68
C ALA A 383 3.66 8.97 -15.19
N LYS A 384 4.71 9.05 -16.03
CA LYS A 384 4.59 8.90 -17.49
C LYS A 384 4.23 7.48 -17.91
N SER A 385 4.66 6.47 -17.14
CA SER A 385 4.46 5.04 -17.39
C SER A 385 3.11 4.50 -16.86
N GLU A 386 2.19 5.37 -16.43
CA GLU A 386 0.97 4.99 -15.72
C GLU A 386 -0.27 5.76 -16.23
N ASP A 387 -1.45 5.16 -16.21
CA ASP A 387 -2.73 5.87 -16.37
C ASP A 387 -3.23 6.42 -15.03
N VAL A 388 -2.86 5.74 -13.94
CA VAL A 388 -3.19 6.02 -12.55
C VAL A 388 -1.90 6.00 -11.75
N TYR A 389 -1.60 7.05 -11.01
CA TYR A 389 -0.40 7.07 -10.16
C TYR A 389 -0.60 6.17 -8.94
N GLY A 390 0.14 5.07 -8.90
CA GLY A 390 0.16 4.12 -7.78
C GLY A 390 1.25 4.45 -6.77
N HIS A 391 0.94 4.33 -5.47
CA HIS A 391 1.96 4.26 -4.43
C HIS A 391 1.44 3.54 -3.19
N GLU A 392 2.38 3.16 -2.34
CA GLU A 392 2.21 2.70 -0.98
C GLU A 392 2.42 3.87 -0.01
N ALA A 393 1.53 4.04 0.95
CA ALA A 393 1.74 4.97 2.06
C ALA A 393 1.11 4.46 3.36
N PHE A 394 1.98 4.10 4.31
CA PHE A 394 1.63 3.58 5.63
C PHE A 394 0.88 4.61 6.47
N PHE A 395 -0.08 4.12 7.25
CA PHE A 395 -0.81 4.89 8.24
C PHE A 395 -0.43 4.45 9.65
N TYR A 396 0.02 5.40 10.48
CA TYR A 396 0.48 5.11 11.84
C TYR A 396 -0.59 5.56 12.85
N PRO A 397 -1.48 4.67 13.32
CA PRO A 397 -2.42 4.99 14.37
C PRO A 397 -1.70 5.53 15.60
N TYR A 398 -2.12 6.72 16.03
CA TYR A 398 -1.79 7.31 17.31
C TYR A 398 -3.11 7.75 17.96
N ARG A 399 -3.21 7.62 19.27
CA ARG A 399 -4.27 8.22 20.08
C ARG A 399 -3.68 9.35 20.92
N SER A 400 -4.10 10.59 20.69
CA SER A 400 -3.69 11.69 21.56
C SER A 400 -4.14 11.46 23.00
N GLY A 401 -3.29 11.85 23.96
CA GLY A 401 -3.67 11.98 25.36
C GLY A 401 -4.72 13.08 25.58
N SER A 402 -4.95 13.44 26.84
CA SER A 402 -5.78 14.61 27.16
C SER A 402 -5.19 15.88 26.54
N ALA A 403 -5.98 16.96 26.43
CA ALA A 403 -5.47 18.28 26.04
C ALA A 403 -4.25 18.66 26.89
N GLY A 404 -3.11 18.99 26.26
CA GLY A 404 -1.84 19.23 26.94
C GLY A 404 -0.97 17.99 27.23
N GLN A 405 -1.29 16.82 26.65
CA GLN A 405 -0.48 15.59 26.73
C GLN A 405 -0.06 15.07 25.35
N GLU A 406 0.21 15.96 24.40
CA GLU A 406 0.46 15.62 23.01
C GLU A 406 1.91 15.21 22.76
N ASP A 407 2.11 13.94 22.42
CA ASP A 407 3.36 13.46 21.84
C ASP A 407 3.49 13.95 20.39
N TRP A 408 4.35 14.96 20.19
CA TRP A 408 4.60 15.56 18.89
C TRP A 408 5.18 14.57 17.87
N ALA A 409 6.02 13.62 18.31
CA ALA A 409 6.59 12.62 17.43
C ALA A 409 5.48 11.72 16.86
N LYS A 410 4.51 11.33 17.70
CA LYS A 410 3.34 10.55 17.28
C LYS A 410 2.36 11.34 16.39
N VAL A 411 2.24 12.67 16.54
CA VAL A 411 1.52 13.53 15.58
C VAL A 411 2.22 13.56 14.22
N LEU A 412 3.55 13.71 14.19
CA LEU A 412 4.32 13.62 12.95
C LEU A 412 4.19 12.24 12.28
N ALA A 413 4.08 11.15 13.05
CA ALA A 413 3.84 9.81 12.50
C ALA A 413 2.52 9.74 11.70
N LEU A 414 1.42 10.30 12.22
CA LEU A 414 0.14 10.41 11.52
C LEU A 414 0.27 11.24 10.23
N MET A 415 0.93 12.41 10.32
CA MET A 415 1.14 13.31 9.18
C MET A 415 2.09 12.73 8.10
N SER A 416 2.71 11.56 8.34
CA SER A 416 3.62 10.95 7.36
C SER A 416 2.89 10.38 6.14
N LEU A 417 1.64 9.92 6.32
CA LEU A 417 0.74 9.60 5.22
C LEU A 417 0.42 10.88 4.40
N GLN A 418 0.07 11.96 5.11
CA GLN A 418 -0.25 13.26 4.51
C GLN A 418 0.88 13.79 3.63
N PHE A 419 2.10 13.81 4.17
CA PHE A 419 3.27 14.34 3.50
C PHE A 419 3.60 13.56 2.21
N ARG A 420 3.52 12.22 2.24
CA ARG A 420 3.69 11.37 1.04
C ARG A 420 2.61 11.65 -0.01
N ASN A 421 1.34 11.67 0.40
CA ASN A 421 0.20 12.00 -0.47
C ASN A 421 0.37 13.37 -1.15
N ASP A 422 0.87 14.37 -0.40
CA ASP A 422 1.12 15.71 -0.92
C ASP A 422 2.29 15.77 -1.92
N ILE A 423 3.36 14.98 -1.73
CA ILE A 423 4.44 14.88 -2.73
C ILE A 423 3.89 14.28 -4.03
N VAL A 424 3.17 13.16 -3.96
CA VAL A 424 2.66 12.47 -5.16
C VAL A 424 1.55 13.27 -5.87
N ARG A 425 0.68 13.97 -5.14
CA ARG A 425 -0.38 14.79 -5.78
C ARG A 425 0.13 16.00 -6.53
N CYS A 426 1.24 16.58 -6.07
CA CYS A 426 1.89 17.70 -6.74
C CYS A 426 2.76 17.22 -7.92
N ALA A 427 3.33 16.01 -7.84
CA ALA A 427 4.05 15.40 -8.95
C ALA A 427 3.16 14.74 -10.03
N SER A 428 1.89 14.47 -9.73
CA SER A 428 0.88 13.91 -10.66
C SER A 428 -0.45 14.65 -10.56
N PRO A 429 -0.52 15.90 -11.08
CA PRO A 429 -1.70 16.76 -10.95
C PRO A 429 -2.88 16.34 -11.84
N ASP A 430 -2.61 15.64 -12.95
CA ASP A 430 -3.54 15.32 -14.05
C ASP A 430 -4.10 13.89 -14.00
N LYS A 431 -3.53 13.01 -13.18
CA LYS A 431 -3.90 11.58 -13.08
C LYS A 431 -4.68 11.26 -11.82
N PRO A 432 -5.59 10.26 -11.81
CA PRO A 432 -6.07 9.68 -10.56
C PRO A 432 -4.87 9.14 -9.77
N ILE A 433 -4.93 9.27 -8.45
CA ILE A 433 -3.91 8.77 -7.53
C ILE A 433 -4.57 7.75 -6.63
N ILE A 434 -3.88 6.66 -6.36
CA ILE A 434 -4.40 5.60 -5.52
C ILE A 434 -3.30 5.11 -4.56
N ASN A 435 -3.68 4.96 -3.29
CA ASN A 435 -2.86 4.24 -2.34
C ASN A 435 -3.16 2.75 -2.52
N LEU A 436 -2.20 1.99 -3.04
CA LEU A 436 -2.36 0.58 -3.45
C LEU A 436 -2.09 -0.39 -2.31
N GLU A 437 -1.30 0.05 -1.32
CA GLU A 437 -1.10 -0.66 -0.06
C GLU A 437 -1.00 0.40 1.06
N ALA A 438 -2.03 0.47 1.91
CA ALA A 438 -2.16 1.44 3.00
C ALA A 438 -2.32 0.75 4.37
N PRO A 439 -1.29 0.01 4.84
CA PRO A 439 -1.40 -0.75 6.07
C PRO A 439 -1.31 0.14 7.30
N TRP A 440 -1.94 -0.33 8.36
CA TRP A 440 -1.87 0.23 9.71
C TRP A 440 -0.82 -0.54 10.52
N VAL A 441 0.23 0.16 10.96
CA VAL A 441 1.32 -0.44 11.74
C VAL A 441 1.07 -0.21 13.24
N ILE A 442 0.79 -1.29 13.98
CA ILE A 442 0.51 -1.24 15.43
C ILE A 442 1.51 -2.09 16.26
N THR A 443 2.64 -2.54 15.70
CA THR A 443 3.49 -3.57 16.36
C THR A 443 4.99 -3.31 16.50
N ARG A 444 5.51 -3.86 17.61
CA ARG A 444 6.86 -3.68 18.16
C ARG A 444 7.99 -3.81 17.14
N ALA A 445 7.90 -4.80 16.24
CA ALA A 445 8.94 -5.08 15.25
C ALA A 445 9.21 -3.91 14.28
N HIS A 446 8.23 -3.03 14.05
CA HIS A 446 8.40 -1.86 13.18
C HIS A 446 8.81 -0.59 13.95
N TYR A 447 8.56 -0.52 15.25
CA TYR A 447 8.92 0.65 16.06
C TYR A 447 10.43 0.74 16.35
N ASP A 448 11.14 -0.40 16.36
CA ASP A 448 12.60 -0.44 16.59
C ASP A 448 13.41 0.04 15.36
N ALA A 449 12.80 0.12 14.16
CA ALA A 449 13.44 0.62 12.93
C ALA A 449 13.65 2.15 12.88
N GLY A 450 13.37 2.88 13.96
CA GLY A 450 13.86 4.25 14.17
C GLY A 450 13.18 5.36 13.37
N ALA A 451 12.07 5.08 12.67
CA ALA A 451 11.26 6.08 11.97
C ALA A 451 10.61 7.06 12.95
N VAL A 452 9.87 6.57 13.95
CA VAL A 452 9.33 7.37 15.08
C VAL A 452 9.27 6.45 16.32
N GLY A 453 9.79 6.90 17.46
CA GLY A 453 9.89 6.10 18.68
C GLY A 453 8.57 5.96 19.44
N VAL A 454 7.65 5.16 18.91
CA VAL A 454 6.31 4.95 19.48
C VAL A 454 6.28 3.61 20.20
N GLN A 455 6.22 3.60 21.54
CA GLN A 455 6.17 2.36 22.33
C GLN A 455 4.80 2.13 22.99
N GLU A 456 4.53 0.83 23.22
CA GLU A 456 3.33 0.17 23.75
C GLU A 456 2.10 0.07 22.82
N PRO A 457 1.49 -1.12 22.69
CA PRO A 457 0.20 -1.27 22.02
C PRO A 457 -0.90 -0.64 22.88
N GLY A 458 -1.50 0.44 22.37
CA GLY A 458 -2.64 1.09 22.99
C GLY A 458 -3.96 0.35 22.75
N ASP A 459 -5.07 0.96 23.18
CA ASP A 459 -6.42 0.48 22.88
C ASP A 459 -6.64 0.31 21.35
N PRO A 460 -7.42 -0.69 20.91
CA PRO A 460 -7.67 -0.94 19.49
C PRO A 460 -8.33 0.24 18.78
N ALA A 461 -8.03 0.43 17.50
CA ALA A 461 -8.52 1.58 16.72
C ALA A 461 -10.06 1.64 16.65
N GLY A 462 -10.64 2.79 16.99
CA GLY A 462 -12.09 3.02 17.10
C GLY A 462 -12.79 3.45 15.80
N PRO A 463 -14.13 3.63 15.78
CA PRO A 463 -14.91 4.06 14.61
C PRO A 463 -14.33 5.26 13.86
N ASN A 464 -13.90 6.27 14.60
CA ASN A 464 -13.30 7.50 14.09
C ASN A 464 -12.06 7.26 13.21
N PHE A 465 -11.32 6.17 13.45
CA PHE A 465 -10.08 5.85 12.74
C PHE A 465 -10.30 5.61 11.25
N MET A 466 -11.26 4.75 10.88
CA MET A 466 -11.55 4.48 9.47
C MET A 466 -12.14 5.70 8.78
N ARG A 467 -12.87 6.56 9.52
CA ARG A 467 -13.36 7.83 9.01
C ARG A 467 -12.22 8.80 8.71
N MET A 468 -11.28 8.98 9.63
CA MET A 468 -10.06 9.76 9.43
C MET A 468 -9.25 9.22 8.24
N PHE A 469 -8.97 7.92 8.21
CA PHE A 469 -8.17 7.26 7.17
C PHE A 469 -8.64 7.60 5.74
N PHE A 470 -9.94 7.44 5.44
CA PHE A 470 -10.46 7.72 4.09
C PHE A 470 -10.60 9.22 3.80
N TRP A 471 -11.15 10.01 4.74
CA TRP A 471 -11.35 11.44 4.52
C TRP A 471 -10.04 12.22 4.41
N HIS A 472 -9.02 11.83 5.18
CA HIS A 472 -7.71 12.46 5.14
C HIS A 472 -7.00 12.15 3.80
N GLN A 473 -6.99 10.90 3.35
CA GLN A 473 -6.47 10.57 2.00
C GLN A 473 -7.20 11.34 0.89
N LEU A 474 -8.53 11.48 0.98
CA LEU A 474 -9.30 12.30 0.04
C LEU A 474 -8.94 13.79 0.13
N ALA A 475 -8.78 14.36 1.33
CA ALA A 475 -8.35 15.76 1.48
C ALA A 475 -7.03 16.02 0.73
N HIS A 476 -6.09 15.07 0.83
CA HIS A 476 -4.76 15.11 0.21
C HIS A 476 -4.72 14.49 -1.20
N GLY A 477 -5.81 14.66 -1.96
CA GLY A 477 -5.80 14.48 -3.42
C GLY A 477 -5.98 13.06 -3.96
N LEU A 478 -6.03 12.02 -3.10
CA LEU A 478 -6.20 10.63 -3.57
C LEU A 478 -7.60 10.40 -4.14
N SER A 479 -7.69 9.58 -5.18
CA SER A 479 -8.94 9.18 -5.81
C SER A 479 -9.35 7.75 -5.44
N GLY A 480 -8.51 7.01 -4.73
CA GLY A 480 -8.86 5.77 -4.05
C GLY A 480 -7.83 5.39 -2.98
N SER A 481 -8.16 4.40 -2.15
CA SER A 481 -7.25 3.83 -1.17
C SER A 481 -7.58 2.36 -0.93
N VAL A 482 -6.54 1.54 -0.82
CA VAL A 482 -6.59 0.10 -0.56
C VAL A 482 -6.36 -0.17 0.92
N VAL A 483 -7.33 -0.85 1.53
CA VAL A 483 -7.24 -1.40 2.88
C VAL A 483 -6.41 -2.69 2.81
N SER A 484 -5.15 -2.61 3.26
CA SER A 484 -4.18 -3.72 3.26
C SER A 484 -4.55 -4.88 4.17
N TYR A 485 -3.93 -6.05 3.97
CA TYR A 485 -4.03 -7.22 4.85
C TYR A 485 -5.47 -7.65 5.19
N PHE A 486 -6.42 -7.39 4.29
CA PHE A 486 -7.84 -7.76 4.45
C PHE A 486 -8.05 -9.28 4.55
N TYR A 487 -7.08 -10.04 4.03
CA TYR A 487 -6.93 -11.50 4.09
C TYR A 487 -6.27 -12.03 5.37
N VAL A 488 -5.98 -11.22 6.39
CA VAL A 488 -5.50 -11.75 7.67
C VAL A 488 -6.69 -11.90 8.63
N ASN A 489 -6.70 -12.94 9.47
CA ASN A 489 -7.86 -13.30 10.32
C ASN A 489 -8.02 -12.38 11.56
N GLU A 490 -8.97 -12.70 12.46
CA GLU A 490 -9.14 -12.07 13.80
C GLU A 490 -7.94 -12.32 14.75
N CYS A 491 -6.83 -12.88 14.24
CA CYS A 491 -5.52 -12.98 14.86
C CYS A 491 -4.45 -12.70 13.81
N SER A 492 -3.48 -11.86 14.14
CA SER A 492 -2.34 -11.60 13.26
C SER A 492 -1.00 -11.77 13.98
N HIS A 493 -0.16 -12.67 13.46
CA HIS A 493 1.23 -12.84 13.89
C HIS A 493 2.06 -11.64 13.41
N GLY A 494 1.89 -10.50 14.08
CA GLY A 494 2.45 -9.21 13.65
C GLY A 494 1.49 -8.02 13.75
N GLY A 495 0.22 -8.20 14.15
CA GLY A 495 -0.72 -7.10 14.45
C GLY A 495 -1.10 -6.21 13.26
N TYR A 496 -1.11 -6.76 12.05
CA TYR A 496 -1.43 -6.04 10.81
C TYR A 496 -2.88 -6.22 10.33
N SER A 497 -3.65 -7.14 10.93
CA SER A 497 -5.02 -7.43 10.49
C SER A 497 -6.01 -6.38 10.98
N MET A 498 -6.84 -5.86 10.07
CA MET A 498 -8.02 -5.05 10.45
C MET A 498 -9.13 -5.84 11.18
N TRP A 499 -9.05 -7.17 11.18
CA TRP A 499 -10.03 -8.05 11.83
C TRP A 499 -9.63 -8.42 13.25
N ASP A 500 -8.35 -8.24 13.60
CA ASP A 500 -7.82 -8.54 14.92
C ASP A 500 -8.38 -7.52 15.94
N PRO A 501 -9.24 -7.96 16.89
CA PRO A 501 -9.92 -7.06 17.81
C PRO A 501 -8.96 -6.38 18.80
N LYS A 502 -7.69 -6.81 18.86
CA LYS A 502 -6.61 -6.19 19.64
C LYS A 502 -5.93 -5.03 18.89
N VAL A 503 -6.16 -4.95 17.57
CA VAL A 503 -5.59 -3.96 16.64
C VAL A 503 -6.65 -2.94 16.22
N MET A 504 -7.82 -3.44 15.83
CA MET A 504 -8.93 -2.68 15.23
C MET A 504 -10.26 -3.11 15.86
N THR A 505 -11.06 -2.17 16.36
CA THR A 505 -12.38 -2.50 16.89
C THR A 505 -13.33 -2.94 15.77
N ARG A 506 -14.26 -3.84 16.10
CA ARG A 506 -15.37 -4.21 15.21
C ARG A 506 -16.20 -3.00 14.75
N ASP A 507 -16.33 -1.99 15.59
CA ASP A 507 -17.04 -0.75 15.26
C ASP A 507 -16.30 0.12 14.23
N ALA A 508 -14.96 0.05 14.18
CA ALA A 508 -14.16 0.68 13.13
C ALA A 508 -14.41 0.08 11.75
N VAL A 509 -14.40 -1.25 11.64
CA VAL A 509 -14.70 -1.93 10.38
C VAL A 509 -16.15 -1.67 9.94
N ARG A 510 -17.11 -1.67 10.88
CA ARG A 510 -18.53 -1.36 10.60
C ARG A 510 -18.77 0.07 10.12
N GLU A 511 -17.86 1.01 10.40
CA GLU A 511 -18.03 2.42 10.04
C GLU A 511 -17.78 2.70 8.54
N MET A 512 -17.02 1.85 7.84
CA MET A 512 -16.61 2.07 6.43
C MET A 512 -17.76 2.41 5.47
N PRO A 513 -18.95 1.75 5.50
CA PRO A 513 -20.07 2.09 4.62
C PRO A 513 -20.65 3.49 4.88
N SER A 514 -20.65 3.95 6.14
CA SER A 514 -21.10 5.31 6.49
C SER A 514 -20.14 6.35 5.93
N VAL A 515 -18.82 6.14 6.08
CA VAL A 515 -17.78 7.01 5.52
C VAL A 515 -17.87 7.07 3.99
N ARG A 516 -18.03 5.91 3.35
CA ARG A 516 -18.29 5.81 1.90
C ARG A 516 -19.51 6.61 1.48
N ALA A 517 -20.60 6.55 2.25
CA ALA A 517 -21.81 7.29 1.93
C ALA A 517 -21.63 8.81 2.09
N GLU A 518 -20.92 9.28 3.13
CA GLU A 518 -20.54 10.70 3.27
C GLU A 518 -19.72 11.17 2.05
N ILE A 519 -18.70 10.40 1.66
CA ILE A 519 -17.82 10.73 0.52
C ILE A 519 -18.61 10.73 -0.80
N ARG A 520 -19.43 9.70 -1.05
CA ARG A 520 -20.30 9.60 -2.24
C ARG A 520 -21.22 10.80 -2.37
N ASP A 521 -21.89 11.17 -1.29
CA ASP A 521 -22.89 12.24 -1.29
C ASP A 521 -22.23 13.62 -1.50
N LEU A 522 -21.02 13.82 -0.95
CA LEU A 522 -20.22 15.05 -1.15
C LEU A 522 -19.35 15.06 -2.41
N ALA A 523 -19.19 13.94 -3.12
CA ALA A 523 -18.23 13.77 -4.20
C ALA A 523 -18.27 14.88 -5.28
N PRO A 524 -19.43 15.41 -5.72
CA PRO A 524 -19.48 16.52 -6.68
C PRO A 524 -18.79 17.82 -6.22
N VAL A 525 -18.51 17.96 -4.91
CA VAL A 525 -17.88 19.12 -4.28
C VAL A 525 -16.40 18.86 -3.94
N VAL A 526 -16.10 17.67 -3.41
CA VAL A 526 -14.79 17.35 -2.83
C VAL A 526 -13.86 16.58 -3.76
N MET A 527 -14.37 15.82 -4.73
CA MET A 527 -13.52 15.06 -5.66
C MET A 527 -12.81 15.92 -6.71
N PRO A 528 -13.43 16.95 -7.35
CA PRO A 528 -12.82 17.68 -8.46
C PRO A 528 -11.45 18.28 -8.13
N ARG A 529 -10.46 18.06 -9.02
CA ARG A 529 -9.09 18.55 -8.83
C ARG A 529 -8.86 19.95 -9.44
N THR A 530 -7.88 20.72 -8.95
CA THR A 530 -7.16 20.49 -7.68
C THR A 530 -8.03 20.88 -6.47
N ARG A 531 -7.94 20.09 -5.40
CA ARG A 531 -8.75 20.21 -4.17
C ARG A 531 -8.15 21.27 -3.24
N ILE A 532 -6.89 21.06 -2.87
CA ILE A 532 -6.03 22.06 -2.23
C ILE A 532 -5.42 22.93 -3.33
N ARG A 533 -5.35 24.24 -3.11
CA ARG A 533 -4.80 25.24 -4.03
C ARG A 533 -3.72 26.04 -3.31
N GLY A 534 -2.48 25.62 -3.42
CA GLY A 534 -1.37 26.16 -2.66
C GLY A 534 -1.23 27.67 -2.74
N LYS A 535 -0.76 28.22 -1.62
CA LYS A 535 -0.27 29.59 -1.45
C LYS A 535 1.11 29.61 -0.76
N LEU A 536 1.49 28.50 -0.15
CA LEU A 536 2.81 28.19 0.35
C LEU A 536 3.33 26.96 -0.38
N GLY A 537 4.43 27.10 -1.13
CA GLY A 537 5.11 25.98 -1.78
C GLY A 537 6.24 25.47 -0.89
N VAL A 538 6.11 24.27 -0.32
CA VAL A 538 7.19 23.64 0.48
C VAL A 538 8.08 22.82 -0.44
N VAL A 539 9.36 23.16 -0.50
CA VAL A 539 10.29 22.55 -1.47
C VAL A 539 10.79 21.21 -0.94
N TYR A 540 10.62 20.15 -1.75
CA TYR A 540 11.17 18.81 -1.53
C TYR A 540 12.32 18.53 -2.51
N SER A 541 13.55 18.58 -2.00
CA SER A 541 14.76 18.28 -2.78
C SER A 541 14.96 16.78 -2.92
N HIS A 542 14.70 16.25 -4.13
CA HIS A 542 15.02 14.86 -4.47
C HIS A 542 16.53 14.62 -4.46
N GLU A 543 17.34 15.62 -4.83
CA GLU A 543 18.79 15.57 -4.74
C GLU A 543 19.29 15.33 -3.30
N THR A 544 18.67 15.98 -2.31
CA THR A 544 19.00 15.77 -0.90
C THR A 544 18.41 14.45 -0.37
N ALA A 545 17.21 14.06 -0.81
CA ALA A 545 16.59 12.78 -0.45
C ALA A 545 17.47 11.58 -0.87
N MET A 546 17.94 11.59 -2.13
CA MET A 546 18.83 10.55 -2.69
C MET A 546 20.18 10.47 -1.99
N GLU A 547 20.74 11.59 -1.49
CA GLU A 547 21.98 11.56 -0.71
C GLU A 547 21.74 11.06 0.72
N SER A 548 20.64 11.47 1.34
CA SER A 548 20.39 11.29 2.78
C SER A 548 20.20 9.83 3.18
N GLU A 549 19.65 9.00 2.30
CA GLU A 549 19.49 7.55 2.50
C GLU A 549 20.85 6.86 2.72
N TYR A 550 21.89 7.27 1.98
CA TYR A 550 23.24 6.72 2.12
C TYR A 550 24.09 7.48 3.16
N ALA A 551 23.80 8.76 3.39
CA ALA A 551 24.56 9.64 4.30
C ALA A 551 24.10 9.62 5.76
N ARG A 552 23.07 8.82 6.12
CA ARG A 552 22.45 8.74 7.47
C ARG A 552 21.98 10.09 8.02
N ARG A 553 21.35 10.92 7.19
CA ARG A 553 20.73 12.18 7.63
C ARG A 553 19.26 11.98 7.95
N ASP A 554 18.74 12.66 8.98
CA ASP A 554 17.33 12.61 9.40
C ASP A 554 16.38 13.39 8.43
N PHE A 555 16.65 13.32 7.12
CA PHE A 555 16.00 14.14 6.08
C PHE A 555 14.48 14.07 6.10
N PHE A 556 13.92 12.87 6.24
CA PHE A 556 12.46 12.68 6.31
C PHE A 556 11.86 13.33 7.57
N LYS A 557 12.57 13.29 8.72
CA LYS A 557 12.09 13.85 10.00
C LYS A 557 12.13 15.37 10.02
N GLU A 558 13.19 15.98 9.47
CA GLU A 558 13.27 17.43 9.34
C GLU A 558 12.20 17.94 8.35
N ASN A 559 12.05 17.27 7.19
CA ASN A 559 11.03 17.65 6.20
C ASN A 559 9.60 17.50 6.73
N ILE A 560 9.27 16.41 7.43
CA ILE A 560 7.92 16.24 7.96
C ILE A 560 7.62 17.20 9.11
N SER A 561 8.61 17.56 9.94
CA SER A 561 8.49 18.58 10.98
C SER A 561 8.18 19.95 10.38
N ASN A 562 8.92 20.36 9.34
CA ASN A 562 8.70 21.61 8.61
C ASN A 562 7.40 21.61 7.80
N TYR A 563 7.00 20.46 7.24
CA TYR A 563 5.71 20.29 6.56
C TYR A 563 4.54 20.43 7.54
N ALA A 564 4.63 19.83 8.74
CA ALA A 564 3.63 19.98 9.78
C ALA A 564 3.54 21.44 10.27
N ALA A 565 4.69 22.11 10.46
CA ALA A 565 4.74 23.54 10.75
C ALA A 565 4.04 24.39 9.67
N ALA A 566 4.15 24.00 8.40
CA ALA A 566 3.46 24.66 7.29
C ALA A 566 1.94 24.38 7.27
N ILE A 567 1.52 23.11 7.33
CA ILE A 567 0.10 22.71 7.30
C ILE A 567 -0.68 23.30 8.48
N LEU A 568 -0.11 23.31 9.68
CA LEU A 568 -0.78 23.84 10.87
C LEU A 568 -0.85 25.38 10.88
N THR A 569 -0.29 26.09 9.89
CA THR A 569 -0.66 27.50 9.66
C THR A 569 -2.05 27.67 9.03
N ARG A 570 -2.66 26.58 8.52
CA ARG A 570 -3.94 26.56 7.77
C ARG A 570 -3.92 27.34 6.46
N VAL A 571 -2.75 27.83 6.04
CA VAL A 571 -2.51 28.28 4.67
C VAL A 571 -2.47 27.04 3.78
N PRO A 572 -3.14 27.04 2.61
CA PRO A 572 -3.02 25.94 1.66
C PRO A 572 -1.56 25.70 1.24
N VAL A 573 -1.08 24.48 1.47
CA VAL A 573 0.28 24.04 1.12
C VAL A 573 0.23 23.20 -0.16
N ASP A 574 1.23 23.37 -1.02
CA ASP A 574 1.59 22.39 -2.06
C ASP A 574 3.08 22.02 -1.91
N ILE A 575 3.45 20.80 -2.29
CA ILE A 575 4.85 20.41 -2.40
C ILE A 575 5.40 20.88 -3.75
N VAL A 576 6.59 21.48 -3.72
CA VAL A 576 7.29 21.96 -4.91
C VAL A 576 8.57 21.15 -5.09
N THR A 577 8.78 20.63 -6.29
CA THR A 577 9.94 19.80 -6.62
C THR A 577 11.00 20.60 -7.36
N THR A 578 12.28 20.17 -7.31
CA THR A 578 13.38 20.82 -8.04
C THR A 578 13.09 21.05 -9.54
N PRO A 579 12.46 20.11 -10.30
CA PRO A 579 12.03 20.36 -11.67
C PRO A 579 11.10 21.57 -11.85
N GLN A 580 10.10 21.75 -10.97
CA GLN A 580 9.15 22.87 -11.02
C GLN A 580 9.82 24.23 -10.76
N ILE A 581 10.96 24.24 -10.06
CA ILE A 581 11.79 25.44 -9.87
C ILE A 581 12.62 25.73 -11.14
N LEU A 582 13.10 24.68 -11.81
CA LEU A 582 13.89 24.79 -13.04
C LEU A 582 13.05 25.25 -14.25
N ASP A 583 11.86 24.66 -14.44
CA ASP A 583 10.92 25.06 -15.49
C ASP A 583 10.25 26.42 -15.22
N GLY A 584 10.17 26.82 -13.95
CA GLY A 584 9.66 28.11 -13.50
C GLY A 584 8.20 28.10 -13.05
N THR A 585 7.51 26.96 -13.08
CA THR A 585 6.13 26.82 -12.56
C THR A 585 6.03 27.20 -11.07
N ALA A 586 7.08 26.93 -10.28
CA ALA A 586 7.18 27.33 -8.87
C ALA A 586 7.08 28.85 -8.62
N ALA A 587 7.15 29.70 -9.65
CA ALA A 587 6.96 31.15 -9.51
C ALA A 587 5.51 31.56 -9.20
N GLU A 588 4.53 30.65 -9.28
CA GLU A 588 3.13 30.93 -8.95
C GLU A 588 2.85 31.11 -7.44
N TYR A 589 3.74 30.60 -6.58
CA TYR A 589 3.55 30.63 -5.13
C TYR A 589 4.03 31.98 -4.55
N PRO A 590 3.20 32.72 -3.79
CA PRO A 590 3.63 33.94 -3.09
C PRO A 590 4.75 33.71 -2.06
N VAL A 591 4.81 32.49 -1.48
CA VAL A 591 5.87 32.04 -0.59
C VAL A 591 6.42 30.68 -1.06
N LEU A 592 7.74 30.57 -1.16
CA LEU A 592 8.44 29.30 -1.27
C LEU A 592 9.22 29.02 0.02
N PHE A 593 9.09 27.82 0.59
CA PHE A 593 9.80 27.38 1.78
C PHE A 593 10.83 26.31 1.42
N VAL A 594 12.11 26.71 1.36
CA VAL A 594 13.26 25.84 1.08
C VAL A 594 13.74 25.23 2.40
N ASN A 595 13.13 24.10 2.74
CA ASN A 595 13.33 23.40 4.01
C ASN A 595 14.29 22.21 3.81
N HIS A 596 15.33 22.10 4.64
CA HIS A 596 16.29 20.99 4.69
C HIS A 596 16.82 20.53 3.30
N CYS A 597 16.99 21.48 2.37
CA CYS A 597 17.42 21.26 0.99
C CYS A 597 18.94 21.40 0.87
N ILE A 598 19.68 20.51 1.51
CA ILE A 598 21.15 20.63 1.70
C ILE A 598 21.89 20.62 0.35
N ARG A 599 21.59 19.65 -0.52
CA ARG A 599 22.14 19.51 -1.87
C ARG A 599 21.13 20.02 -2.89
N PHE A 600 21.51 21.04 -3.66
CA PHE A 600 20.57 21.72 -4.55
C PHE A 600 21.22 22.08 -5.90
N PRO A 601 20.53 22.04 -7.05
CA PRO A 601 21.16 22.40 -8.31
C PRO A 601 21.45 23.90 -8.47
N ARG A 602 22.62 24.27 -9.00
CA ARG A 602 23.03 25.68 -9.21
C ARG A 602 22.08 26.42 -10.16
N ALA A 603 21.53 25.74 -11.16
CA ALA A 603 20.50 26.29 -12.03
C ALA A 603 19.18 26.60 -11.29
N ALA A 604 18.82 25.81 -10.26
CA ALA A 604 17.63 26.03 -9.45
C ALA A 604 17.83 27.18 -8.44
N LEU A 605 19.02 27.30 -7.83
CA LEU A 605 19.38 28.47 -7.02
C LEU A 605 19.24 29.78 -7.82
N ASN A 606 19.72 29.81 -9.07
CA ASN A 606 19.57 30.98 -9.94
C ASN A 606 18.08 31.36 -10.17
N LYS A 607 17.21 30.36 -10.31
CA LYS A 607 15.75 30.55 -10.44
C LYS A 607 15.12 31.08 -9.16
N LEU A 608 15.51 30.57 -7.98
CA LEU A 608 15.05 31.10 -6.68
C LEU A 608 15.49 32.57 -6.49
N THR A 609 16.72 32.91 -6.85
CA THR A 609 17.23 34.29 -6.80
C THR A 609 16.43 35.22 -7.73
N GLN A 610 16.04 34.76 -8.92
CA GLN A 610 15.18 35.49 -9.86
C GLN A 610 13.74 35.64 -9.33
N TYR A 611 13.19 34.59 -8.71
CA TYR A 611 11.88 34.60 -8.07
C TYR A 611 11.79 35.67 -6.97
N VAL A 612 12.77 35.70 -6.06
CA VAL A 612 12.84 36.73 -5.00
C VAL A 612 12.97 38.13 -5.62
N LYS A 613 13.91 38.34 -6.54
CA LYS A 613 14.09 39.66 -7.22
C LYS A 613 12.80 40.16 -7.89
N SER A 614 11.94 39.24 -8.36
CA SER A 614 10.68 39.54 -9.04
C SER A 614 9.50 39.86 -8.10
N GLY A 615 9.60 39.54 -6.80
CA GLY A 615 8.55 39.80 -5.80
C GLY A 615 8.26 38.64 -4.84
N GLY A 616 8.87 37.47 -5.05
CA GLY A 616 8.66 36.29 -4.22
C GLY A 616 9.17 36.45 -2.78
N THR A 617 8.55 35.74 -1.84
CA THR A 617 9.06 35.57 -0.47
C THR A 617 9.67 34.18 -0.34
N LEU A 618 10.97 34.12 -0.07
CA LEU A 618 11.70 32.87 0.12
C LEU A 618 11.96 32.67 1.62
N LEU A 619 11.36 31.64 2.22
CA LEU A 619 11.68 31.18 3.58
C LEU A 619 12.71 30.02 3.47
N MET A 620 13.72 29.98 4.33
CA MET A 620 14.77 28.97 4.24
C MET A 620 15.32 28.53 5.61
N THR A 621 15.57 27.23 5.80
CA THR A 621 16.17 26.66 7.02
C THR A 621 17.69 26.74 7.03
N HIS A 622 18.29 26.64 8.21
CA HIS A 622 19.71 26.83 8.50
C HIS A 622 20.69 26.11 7.56
N ASP A 623 20.37 24.87 7.20
CA ASP A 623 21.19 23.92 6.43
C ASP A 623 20.88 23.88 4.93
N SER A 624 19.80 24.51 4.49
CA SER A 624 19.41 24.59 3.09
C SER A 624 20.47 25.30 2.25
N LEU A 625 20.62 24.83 1.02
CA LEU A 625 21.53 25.33 -0.01
C LEU A 625 23.00 25.34 0.46
N SER A 626 23.44 24.25 1.09
CA SER A 626 24.83 24.14 1.58
C SER A 626 25.83 23.94 0.44
N TYR A 627 25.52 23.12 -0.56
CA TYR A 627 26.38 22.86 -1.71
C TYR A 627 25.60 22.40 -2.95
N ASP A 628 26.27 22.48 -4.10
CA ASP A 628 25.67 22.22 -5.40
C ASP A 628 25.67 20.74 -5.84
N GLU A 629 25.19 20.46 -7.04
CA GLU A 629 25.17 19.10 -7.60
C GLU A 629 26.57 18.50 -7.83
N ARG A 630 27.65 19.30 -7.74
CA ARG A 630 29.06 18.88 -7.79
C ARG A 630 29.73 18.90 -6.40
N VAL A 631 28.98 19.14 -5.34
CA VAL A 631 29.48 19.20 -3.95
C VAL A 631 30.43 20.40 -3.73
N GLU A 632 30.32 21.44 -4.56
CA GLU A 632 30.98 22.71 -4.30
C GLU A 632 30.06 23.59 -3.43
N PRO A 633 30.57 24.21 -2.34
CA PRO A 633 29.75 25.02 -1.46
C PRO A 633 29.20 26.26 -2.17
N TYR A 634 28.06 26.76 -1.68
CA TYR A 634 27.53 28.04 -2.10
C TYR A 634 28.06 29.17 -1.22
N ASP A 635 28.46 30.27 -1.85
CA ASP A 635 28.40 31.59 -1.22
C ASP A 635 26.95 32.07 -1.27
N LEU A 636 26.41 32.43 -0.11
CA LEU A 636 25.04 32.89 0.07
C LEU A 636 24.96 34.26 0.76
N ASP A 637 26.09 34.90 1.11
CA ASP A 637 26.10 36.12 1.94
C ASP A 637 25.20 37.21 1.34
N ASP A 638 25.26 37.41 0.00
CA ASP A 638 24.40 38.34 -0.76
C ASP A 638 22.90 37.97 -0.74
N LEU A 639 22.58 36.67 -0.79
CA LEU A 639 21.19 36.18 -0.80
C LEU A 639 20.57 36.34 0.59
N LEU A 640 21.33 35.99 1.62
CA LEU A 640 20.94 36.03 3.03
C LEU A 640 20.99 37.43 3.64
N GLY A 641 21.77 38.35 3.06
CA GLY A 641 22.12 39.63 3.67
C GLY A 641 22.82 39.47 5.02
N ALA A 642 23.45 38.31 5.24
CA ALA A 642 24.09 37.89 6.48
C ALA A 642 25.03 36.71 6.21
N ARG A 643 26.10 36.60 7.00
CA ARG A 643 27.05 35.49 6.96
C ARG A 643 26.74 34.45 8.04
N ARG A 644 26.89 33.17 7.69
CA ARG A 644 26.87 32.04 8.63
C ARG A 644 28.23 31.96 9.35
N THR A 645 28.24 31.95 10.68
CA THR A 645 29.47 31.94 11.49
C THR A 645 29.66 30.60 12.23
N ASP A 646 29.90 30.58 13.55
CA ASP A 646 30.01 29.32 14.30
C ASP A 646 28.64 28.68 14.55
N SER A 647 28.63 27.42 14.99
CA SER A 647 27.40 26.68 15.25
C SER A 647 26.67 27.23 16.48
N ALA A 648 25.35 27.34 16.36
CA ALA A 648 24.45 27.56 17.48
C ALA A 648 24.55 26.41 18.51
N ARG A 649 24.05 26.63 19.72
CA ARG A 649 24.15 25.73 20.87
C ARG A 649 22.82 25.66 21.60
N GLN A 650 22.58 24.56 22.33
CA GLN A 650 21.30 24.33 23.04
C GLN A 650 21.01 25.40 24.11
N ASP A 651 22.06 26.00 24.67
CA ASP A 651 22.00 27.08 25.66
C ASP A 651 21.74 28.46 25.04
N ASP A 652 21.76 28.61 23.71
CA ASP A 652 21.36 29.85 23.06
C ASP A 652 19.86 30.10 23.20
N LYS A 653 19.51 31.37 23.37
CA LYS A 653 18.15 31.86 23.61
C LYS A 653 17.92 33.13 22.79
N ALA A 654 16.77 33.21 22.15
CA ALA A 654 16.34 34.36 21.37
C ALA A 654 14.90 34.72 21.72
N ASP A 655 14.60 36.01 21.90
CA ASP A 655 13.22 36.49 22.05
C ASP A 655 12.60 36.79 20.68
N LEU A 656 11.62 35.98 20.27
CA LEU A 656 10.90 36.13 19.01
C LEU A 656 9.52 36.83 19.18
N SER A 657 9.38 37.67 20.20
CA SER A 657 8.17 38.44 20.49
C SER A 657 7.68 39.29 19.30
N ASP A 658 8.58 39.81 18.47
CA ASP A 658 8.29 40.53 17.21
C ASP A 658 7.41 39.74 16.23
N ILE A 659 7.47 38.40 16.28
CA ILE A 659 6.65 37.51 15.45
C ILE A 659 5.61 36.72 16.27
N SER A 660 5.39 37.14 17.51
CA SER A 660 4.45 36.58 18.49
C SER A 660 4.81 35.17 18.98
N LEU A 661 6.11 34.90 19.12
CA LEU A 661 6.65 33.72 19.82
C LEU A 661 7.31 34.15 21.14
N SER A 662 7.40 33.23 22.10
CA SER A 662 8.16 33.46 23.34
C SER A 662 9.67 33.28 23.11
N GLU A 663 10.45 33.31 24.20
CA GLU A 663 11.85 32.85 24.18
C GLU A 663 11.94 31.44 23.55
N VAL A 664 12.81 31.28 22.55
CA VAL A 664 13.11 30.00 21.90
C VAL A 664 14.58 29.65 22.05
N SER A 665 14.86 28.34 22.02
CA SER A 665 16.20 27.77 21.91
C SER A 665 16.27 26.81 20.73
N PRO A 666 17.44 26.64 20.09
CA PRO A 666 17.58 25.70 19.00
C PRO A 666 17.58 24.25 19.51
N VAL A 667 17.07 23.34 18.69
CA VAL A 667 16.93 21.91 19.00
C VAL A 667 17.79 21.05 18.07
N ARG A 668 17.97 19.77 18.44
CA ARG A 668 18.48 18.73 17.55
C ARG A 668 17.45 17.62 17.42
N THR A 669 17.28 17.12 16.22
CA THR A 669 16.45 15.93 15.93
C THR A 669 17.07 14.63 16.46
N ARG A 670 18.40 14.50 16.43
CA ARG A 670 19.18 13.41 17.05
C ARG A 670 20.58 13.86 17.45
N VAL A 671 21.25 13.09 18.31
CA VAL A 671 22.69 13.24 18.62
C VAL A 671 23.57 13.14 17.36
N SER A 672 23.14 12.33 16.38
CA SER A 672 23.79 12.17 15.07
C SER A 672 23.53 13.31 14.08
N SER A 673 22.54 14.19 14.35
CA SER A 673 22.37 15.43 13.59
C SER A 673 23.33 16.48 14.20
N PRO A 674 24.36 16.94 13.47
CA PRO A 674 25.50 17.59 14.10
C PRO A 674 25.26 19.05 14.50
N SER A 675 24.20 19.69 14.01
CA SER A 675 24.01 21.14 14.09
C SER A 675 22.71 21.55 14.81
N PHE A 676 22.81 22.59 15.64
CA PHE A 676 21.68 23.38 16.14
C PHE A 676 21.33 24.54 15.18
N GLY A 677 22.07 24.67 14.07
CA GLY A 677 22.09 25.87 13.23
C GLY A 677 23.41 26.64 13.35
N TYR A 678 23.38 27.89 12.90
CA TYR A 678 24.50 28.82 12.83
C TYR A 678 24.14 30.15 13.48
N HIS A 679 25.13 30.82 14.08
CA HIS A 679 25.02 32.24 14.41
C HIS A 679 25.14 33.10 13.15
N LEU A 680 24.46 34.25 13.14
CA LEU A 680 24.35 35.12 11.98
C LEU A 680 25.07 36.46 12.20
N GLU A 681 26.03 36.79 11.33
CA GLU A 681 26.62 38.13 11.23
C GLU A 681 25.87 38.90 10.14
N LEU A 682 25.02 39.87 10.51
CA LEU A 682 24.22 40.64 9.55
C LEU A 682 25.12 41.55 8.67
N THR A 683 24.80 41.66 7.38
CA THR A 683 25.46 42.58 6.44
C THR A 683 24.48 43.59 5.85
N THR A 684 23.39 43.14 5.24
CA THR A 684 22.31 43.98 4.68
C THR A 684 20.91 43.60 5.15
N ALA A 685 20.77 42.47 5.86
CA ALA A 685 19.50 42.00 6.38
C ALA A 685 19.14 42.65 7.72
N GLU A 686 17.83 42.70 8.00
CA GLU A 686 17.28 43.00 9.32
C GLU A 686 17.26 41.72 10.17
N GLY A 687 17.69 41.79 11.44
CA GLY A 687 17.66 40.66 12.37
C GLY A 687 16.30 40.49 13.06
N LEU A 688 15.96 39.26 13.44
CA LEU A 688 14.84 38.92 14.33
C LEU A 688 15.29 37.84 15.31
N GLY A 689 14.86 37.94 16.58
CA GLY A 689 15.26 36.98 17.61
C GLY A 689 16.69 37.20 18.08
N ASP A 690 16.96 38.35 18.68
CA ASP A 690 18.31 38.69 19.16
C ASP A 690 18.77 37.74 20.27
N SER A 691 20.02 37.27 20.14
CA SER A 691 20.75 36.53 21.17
C SER A 691 22.11 37.21 21.43
N PRO A 692 22.83 36.85 22.52
CA PRO A 692 24.18 37.36 22.78
C PRO A 692 25.21 37.08 21.67
N ARG A 693 24.89 36.21 20.70
CA ARG A 693 25.75 35.81 19.58
C ARG A 693 25.18 36.22 18.21
N GLY A 694 24.24 37.16 18.18
CA GLY A 694 23.54 37.61 16.97
C GLY A 694 22.12 37.04 16.85
N PRO A 695 21.35 37.42 15.80
CA PRO A 695 19.95 37.03 15.69
C PRO A 695 19.78 35.57 15.23
N ALA A 696 18.70 34.94 15.67
CA ALA A 696 18.30 33.59 15.25
C ALA A 696 17.75 33.54 13.82
N ILE A 697 17.23 34.67 13.30
CA ILE A 697 16.60 34.80 11.99
C ILE A 697 17.10 36.11 11.33
N CYS A 698 17.32 36.10 10.01
CA CYS A 698 17.53 37.34 9.25
C CYS A 698 16.50 37.50 8.10
N VAL A 699 16.20 38.76 7.77
CA VAL A 699 15.27 39.15 6.70
C VAL A 699 15.96 40.11 5.72
N ASN A 700 16.32 39.62 4.54
CA ASN A 700 16.97 40.39 3.49
C ASN A 700 15.95 40.86 2.43
N LYS A 701 15.98 42.13 2.06
CA LYS A 701 15.14 42.70 0.99
C LYS A 701 15.94 42.67 -0.31
N MET A 702 15.49 41.89 -1.30
CA MET A 702 16.21 41.72 -2.57
C MET A 702 15.28 41.93 -3.77
N GLY A 703 15.53 43.00 -4.53
CA GLY A 703 14.66 43.42 -5.63
C GLY A 703 13.27 43.83 -5.10
N LYS A 704 12.21 43.19 -5.60
CA LYS A 704 10.84 43.41 -5.12
C LYS A 704 10.39 42.47 -4.00
N GLY A 705 11.16 41.41 -3.74
CA GLY A 705 10.83 40.36 -2.77
C GLY A 705 11.78 40.35 -1.57
N ARG A 706 11.78 39.23 -0.85
CA ARG A 706 12.59 39.06 0.36
C ARG A 706 13.04 37.61 0.58
N VAL A 707 14.13 37.45 1.30
CA VAL A 707 14.60 36.19 1.87
C VAL A 707 14.42 36.27 3.38
N ILE A 708 13.81 35.26 3.99
CA ILE A 708 13.72 35.04 5.43
C ILE A 708 14.52 33.77 5.70
N TYR A 709 15.62 33.87 6.43
CA TYR A 709 16.49 32.74 6.72
C TYR A 709 16.55 32.48 8.22
N VAL A 710 16.16 31.26 8.60
CA VAL A 710 16.19 30.79 9.98
C VAL A 710 17.56 30.17 10.21
N GLY A 711 18.45 30.89 10.91
CA GLY A 711 19.79 30.44 11.22
C GLY A 711 19.82 29.25 12.17
N TRP A 712 18.78 29.09 12.99
CA TRP A 712 18.64 28.03 14.00
C TRP A 712 17.77 26.86 13.51
N ASN A 713 18.01 25.65 14.06
CA ASN A 713 17.05 24.56 13.95
C ASN A 713 15.99 24.73 15.05
N LEU A 714 14.78 25.17 14.69
CA LEU A 714 13.72 25.49 15.64
C LEU A 714 12.75 24.32 15.84
N PRO A 715 12.13 24.17 17.04
CA PRO A 715 11.02 23.25 17.21
C PRO A 715 9.83 23.64 16.33
N ALA A 716 8.97 22.68 16.00
CA ALA A 716 7.97 22.83 14.93
C ALA A 716 6.88 23.88 15.22
N ASP A 717 6.58 24.13 16.49
CA ASP A 717 5.67 25.18 16.97
C ASP A 717 6.26 26.59 16.74
N ALA A 718 7.54 26.78 17.05
CA ALA A 718 8.27 28.00 16.71
C ALA A 718 8.38 28.17 15.19
N MET A 719 8.73 27.10 14.46
CA MET A 719 8.78 27.13 12.99
C MET A 719 7.41 27.47 12.37
N ARG A 720 6.30 26.96 12.92
CA ARG A 720 4.93 27.32 12.51
C ARG A 720 4.70 28.84 12.64
N GLY A 721 5.18 29.45 13.72
CA GLY A 721 5.13 30.91 13.90
C GLY A 721 5.92 31.68 12.83
N VAL A 722 7.12 31.21 12.48
CA VAL A 722 7.95 31.78 11.41
C VAL A 722 7.30 31.63 10.03
N VAL A 723 6.76 30.45 9.70
CA VAL A 723 6.04 30.21 8.45
C VAL A 723 4.81 31.12 8.36
N ALA A 724 4.03 31.24 9.45
CA ALA A 724 2.89 32.14 9.51
C ALA A 724 3.30 33.61 9.34
N HIS A 725 4.44 34.04 9.88
CA HIS A 725 4.99 35.37 9.65
C HIS A 725 5.37 35.59 8.17
N ALA A 726 6.06 34.63 7.53
CA ALA A 726 6.39 34.69 6.11
C ALA A 726 5.13 34.80 5.23
N CYS A 727 4.08 34.04 5.54
CA CYS A 727 2.78 34.16 4.86
C CYS A 727 2.13 35.53 5.07
N ARG A 728 2.12 36.09 6.29
CA ARG A 728 1.61 37.45 6.57
C ARG A 728 2.34 38.51 5.74
N LEU A 729 3.68 38.46 5.69
CA LEU A 729 4.49 39.38 4.90
C LEU A 729 4.25 39.27 3.37
N ALA A 730 3.79 38.11 2.89
CA ALA A 730 3.40 37.88 1.49
C ALA A 730 1.90 38.14 1.22
N GLY A 731 1.12 38.61 2.19
CA GLY A 731 -0.32 38.85 2.05
C GLY A 731 -1.15 37.56 1.97
N VAL A 732 -0.60 36.43 2.41
CA VAL A 732 -1.25 35.12 2.42
C VAL A 732 -1.90 34.86 3.78
N SER A 733 -3.12 34.32 3.78
CA SER A 733 -3.90 33.98 4.97
C SER A 733 -4.62 32.63 4.80
N PRO A 734 -5.05 31.98 5.90
CA PRO A 734 -5.86 30.76 5.84
C PRO A 734 -7.12 30.90 4.99
N THR A 735 -7.57 29.80 4.37
CA THR A 735 -8.88 29.77 3.68
C THR A 735 -10.04 29.55 4.64
N VAL A 736 -9.76 28.81 5.72
CA VAL A 736 -10.60 28.62 6.90
C VAL A 736 -9.70 28.82 8.11
N ASP A 737 -10.06 29.73 9.01
CA ASP A 737 -9.35 29.91 10.28
C ASP A 737 -10.14 29.30 11.45
N VAL A 738 -9.50 29.18 12.62
CA VAL A 738 -10.06 28.52 13.80
C VAL A 738 -9.81 29.35 15.05
N GLU A 739 -10.88 29.72 15.74
CA GLU A 739 -10.82 30.26 17.10
C GLU A 739 -11.28 29.21 18.11
N PHE A 740 -10.47 28.93 19.13
CA PHE A 740 -10.86 28.03 20.23
C PHE A 740 -11.51 28.79 21.38
N ASP A 741 -12.50 28.17 22.03
CA ASP A 741 -13.18 28.75 23.19
C ASP A 741 -12.28 28.80 24.43
N ASP A 742 -11.36 27.84 24.56
CA ASP A 742 -10.40 27.72 25.66
C ASP A 742 -9.21 28.71 25.57
N ARG A 743 -9.00 29.33 24.41
CA ARG A 743 -7.89 30.24 24.08
C ARG A 743 -6.48 29.66 24.33
N VAL A 744 -6.33 28.33 24.37
CA VAL A 744 -5.00 27.69 24.46
C VAL A 744 -4.28 27.85 23.11
N ALA A 745 -3.10 28.47 23.15
CA ALA A 745 -2.36 28.90 21.96
C ALA A 745 -1.86 27.74 21.08
N THR A 746 -1.54 26.60 21.68
CA THR A 746 -1.14 25.39 20.95
C THR A 746 -2.36 24.76 20.29
N ASP A 747 -2.27 24.43 19.02
CA ASP A 747 -3.30 23.68 18.31
C ASP A 747 -2.72 22.82 17.20
N TYR A 748 -3.46 21.76 16.88
CA TYR A 748 -3.10 20.73 15.92
C TYR A 748 -4.20 20.59 14.86
N VAL A 749 -4.82 21.71 14.48
CA VAL A 749 -5.99 21.71 13.59
C VAL A 749 -5.62 22.17 12.19
N GLU A 750 -5.67 21.21 11.27
CA GLU A 750 -5.72 21.44 9.83
C GLU A 750 -7.14 21.81 9.38
N THR A 751 -7.25 22.71 8.40
CA THR A 751 -8.52 23.08 7.78
C THR A 751 -8.38 23.29 6.27
N HIS A 752 -9.43 22.92 5.52
CA HIS A 752 -9.52 23.14 4.07
C HIS A 752 -10.91 23.62 3.66
N LEU A 753 -10.99 24.42 2.59
CA LEU A 753 -12.24 24.83 1.95
C LEU A 753 -12.36 24.21 0.55
N PHE A 754 -13.07 23.09 0.45
CA PHE A 754 -13.32 22.42 -0.84
C PHE A 754 -14.48 23.05 -1.61
N GLY A 755 -14.52 22.80 -2.92
CA GLY A 755 -15.55 23.29 -3.84
C GLY A 755 -15.00 24.26 -4.90
N LYS A 756 -15.48 24.13 -6.14
CA LYS A 756 -15.05 24.99 -7.26
C LYS A 756 -15.47 26.44 -7.04
N SER A 757 -14.57 27.39 -7.30
CA SER A 757 -14.90 28.83 -7.26
C SER A 757 -16.14 29.12 -8.12
N GLY A 758 -17.08 29.91 -7.58
CA GLY A 758 -18.35 30.25 -8.23
C GLY A 758 -19.44 29.15 -8.20
N SER A 759 -19.16 27.94 -7.72
CA SER A 759 -20.18 26.86 -7.62
C SER A 759 -21.33 27.18 -6.65
N GLY A 760 -21.05 28.03 -5.66
CA GLY A 760 -21.96 28.31 -4.55
C GLY A 760 -22.11 27.15 -3.55
N ARG A 761 -21.30 26.10 -3.67
CA ARG A 761 -21.33 24.92 -2.81
C ARG A 761 -19.90 24.55 -2.39
N HIS A 762 -19.69 24.51 -1.08
CA HIS A 762 -18.39 24.31 -0.45
C HIS A 762 -18.48 23.29 0.68
N VAL A 763 -17.36 22.64 1.00
CA VAL A 763 -17.22 21.86 2.23
C VAL A 763 -16.08 22.46 3.04
N VAL A 764 -16.37 22.87 4.28
CA VAL A 764 -15.35 23.15 5.27
C VAL A 764 -14.94 21.81 5.87
N TYR A 765 -13.69 21.44 5.65
CA TYR A 765 -13.03 20.31 6.29
C TYR A 765 -12.18 20.83 7.45
N SER A 766 -12.20 20.10 8.57
CA SER A 766 -11.31 20.35 9.70
C SER A 766 -10.92 19.03 10.36
N LEU A 767 -9.64 18.85 10.66
CA LEU A 767 -9.12 17.68 11.36
C LEU A 767 -8.23 18.14 12.50
N ASN A 768 -8.53 17.68 13.71
CA ASN A 768 -7.69 17.91 14.88
C ASN A 768 -6.78 16.69 15.11
N PHE A 769 -5.47 16.81 14.92
CA PHE A 769 -4.55 15.68 15.09
C PHE A 769 -4.28 15.31 16.56
N GLY A 770 -4.55 16.20 17.52
CA GLY A 770 -4.23 15.97 18.93
C GLY A 770 -4.91 16.88 19.94
N GLY A 771 -4.57 16.72 21.22
CA GLY A 771 -5.08 17.56 22.31
C GLY A 771 -6.55 17.37 22.67
N GLY A 772 -7.09 16.17 22.43
CA GLY A 772 -8.47 15.81 22.78
C GLY A 772 -9.55 16.63 22.03
N PRO A 773 -10.83 16.45 22.38
CA PRO A 773 -11.92 17.22 21.80
C PRO A 773 -11.92 18.66 22.29
N ARG A 774 -11.93 19.64 21.37
CA ARG A 774 -11.98 21.08 21.69
C ARG A 774 -13.19 21.77 21.05
N LYS A 775 -13.76 22.77 21.74
CA LYS A 775 -14.80 23.63 21.16
C LYS A 775 -14.17 24.79 20.41
N ALA A 776 -14.67 25.06 19.21
CA ALA A 776 -14.10 26.05 18.32
C ALA A 776 -15.15 26.71 17.41
N ARG A 777 -14.74 27.82 16.78
CA ARG A 777 -15.45 28.48 15.69
C ARG A 777 -14.61 28.38 14.42
N LEU A 778 -15.18 27.82 13.36
CA LEU A 778 -14.56 27.73 12.03
C LEU A 778 -14.93 28.96 11.20
N ILE A 779 -13.93 29.75 10.79
CA ILE A 779 -14.12 31.01 10.07
C ILE A 779 -13.74 30.79 8.59
N PRO A 780 -14.67 30.51 7.67
CA PRO A 780 -14.37 30.35 6.25
C PRO A 780 -14.07 31.73 5.62
N ALA A 781 -12.86 32.24 5.85
CA ALA A 781 -12.46 33.62 5.59
C ALA A 781 -12.71 34.08 4.14
N THR A 782 -12.57 33.19 3.16
CA THR A 782 -12.89 33.48 1.75
C THR A 782 -14.38 33.73 1.50
N LEU A 783 -15.26 33.03 2.22
CA LEU A 783 -16.72 33.20 2.12
C LEU A 783 -17.21 34.39 2.95
N ALA A 784 -16.58 34.63 4.11
CA ALA A 784 -16.89 35.73 5.02
C ALA A 784 -16.65 37.14 4.42
N ARG A 785 -15.87 37.23 3.33
CA ARG A 785 -15.65 38.49 2.58
C ARG A 785 -16.62 38.70 1.40
N GLY A 786 -17.52 37.75 1.14
CA GLY A 786 -18.50 37.83 0.04
C GLY A 786 -19.88 38.33 0.47
N ASN A 787 -20.74 38.70 -0.50
CA ASN A 787 -22.09 39.21 -0.26
C ASN A 787 -23.20 38.13 -0.32
N GLU A 788 -22.80 36.87 -0.48
CA GLU A 788 -23.70 35.73 -0.67
C GLU A 788 -24.30 35.25 0.67
N LYS A 789 -25.45 34.58 0.59
CA LYS A 789 -26.13 33.98 1.76
C LYS A 789 -26.04 32.47 1.69
N TYR A 790 -25.77 31.82 2.81
CA TYR A 790 -25.53 30.38 2.86
C TYR A 790 -26.41 29.64 3.88
N TYR A 791 -26.75 28.39 3.60
CA TYR A 791 -27.11 27.40 4.62
C TYR A 791 -25.88 26.58 4.98
N VAL A 792 -25.76 26.20 6.25
CA VAL A 792 -24.72 25.30 6.74
C VAL A 792 -25.37 24.03 7.28
N ARG A 793 -24.86 22.87 6.90
CA ARG A 793 -25.24 21.56 7.43
C ARG A 793 -24.02 20.80 7.92
N ASN A 794 -24.09 20.23 9.12
CA ASN A 794 -23.10 19.24 9.55
C ASN A 794 -23.38 17.93 8.79
N VAL A 795 -22.36 17.37 8.15
CA VAL A 795 -22.51 16.25 7.21
C VAL A 795 -22.90 14.95 7.92
N ARG A 796 -22.27 14.67 9.07
CA ARG A 796 -22.45 13.44 9.85
C ARG A 796 -23.86 13.36 10.45
N THR A 797 -24.34 14.43 11.07
CA THR A 797 -25.68 14.53 11.68
C THR A 797 -26.78 14.87 10.66
N ARG A 798 -26.40 15.43 9.50
CA ARG A 798 -27.27 15.97 8.44
C ARG A 798 -28.13 17.17 8.87
N GLN A 799 -27.91 17.69 10.08
CA GLN A 799 -28.68 18.80 10.65
C GLN A 799 -28.16 20.16 10.18
N TYR A 800 -29.06 21.15 10.11
CA TYR A 800 -28.70 22.53 9.79
C TYR A 800 -28.11 23.22 11.02
N VAL A 801 -26.92 23.80 10.86
CA VAL A 801 -26.29 24.64 11.89
C VAL A 801 -26.83 26.07 11.72
N ALA A 802 -27.42 26.64 12.77
CA ALA A 802 -28.02 27.97 12.73
C ALA A 802 -27.09 29.03 13.35
N PRO A 803 -26.95 30.21 12.74
CA PRO A 803 -26.09 31.27 13.27
C PRO A 803 -26.71 31.97 14.48
N GLY A 804 -25.96 32.06 15.58
CA GLY A 804 -26.32 32.85 16.77
C GLY A 804 -27.67 32.47 17.42
N GLY A 805 -27.97 31.17 17.55
CA GLY A 805 -29.20 30.70 18.21
C GLY A 805 -30.50 30.97 17.43
N ARG A 806 -30.41 31.44 16.17
CA ARG A 806 -31.57 31.56 15.28
C ARG A 806 -32.21 30.19 14.99
N LYS A 807 -33.43 30.21 14.43
CA LYS A 807 -34.14 28.99 14.01
C LYS A 807 -33.29 28.14 13.05
N ALA A 808 -33.46 26.82 13.10
CA ALA A 808 -32.88 25.92 12.11
C ALA A 808 -33.24 26.37 10.68
N LYS A 809 -32.27 26.26 9.75
CA LYS A 809 -32.31 26.85 8.39
C LYS A 809 -32.32 28.39 8.32
N ALA A 810 -31.91 29.11 9.36
CA ALA A 810 -31.56 30.53 9.19
C ALA A 810 -30.32 30.68 8.30
N ALA A 811 -30.34 31.67 7.40
CA ALA A 811 -29.24 31.94 6.49
C ALA A 811 -28.05 32.61 7.21
N TRP A 812 -26.85 32.13 6.92
CA TRP A 812 -25.57 32.72 7.27
C TRP A 812 -25.23 33.84 6.28
N VAL A 813 -24.92 35.03 6.79
CA VAL A 813 -24.37 36.16 5.99
C VAL A 813 -22.87 36.34 6.26
N ALA A 814 -22.22 37.23 5.49
CA ALA A 814 -20.81 37.61 5.65
C ALA A 814 -20.38 37.80 7.13
N ALA A 815 -21.12 38.63 7.88
CA ALA A 815 -20.86 38.91 9.28
C ALA A 815 -21.02 37.68 10.20
N ASP A 816 -21.96 36.77 9.89
CA ASP A 816 -22.13 35.52 10.64
C ASP A 816 -20.93 34.58 10.43
N LEU A 817 -20.47 34.49 9.18
CA LEU A 817 -19.31 33.66 8.81
C LEU A 817 -17.99 34.26 9.34
N ALA A 818 -17.88 35.59 9.42
CA ALA A 818 -16.74 36.28 10.03
C ALA A 818 -16.65 36.03 11.55
N ASN A 819 -17.80 35.94 12.24
CA ASN A 819 -17.87 35.51 13.63
C ASN A 819 -17.64 34.00 13.82
N GLY A 820 -17.57 33.23 12.73
CA GLY A 820 -17.28 31.80 12.72
C GLY A 820 -18.46 30.88 13.04
N ILE A 821 -18.40 29.66 12.49
CA ILE A 821 -19.40 28.62 12.66
C ILE A 821 -19.01 27.77 13.89
N PRO A 822 -19.85 27.70 14.94
CA PRO A 822 -19.51 26.95 16.15
C PRO A 822 -19.55 25.44 15.88
N THR A 823 -18.54 24.72 16.36
CA THR A 823 -18.48 23.26 16.32
C THR A 823 -17.66 22.67 17.47
N SER A 824 -17.64 21.34 17.56
CA SER A 824 -16.72 20.57 18.37
C SER A 824 -15.74 19.86 17.45
N LEU A 825 -14.45 20.02 17.70
CA LEU A 825 -13.36 19.36 16.96
C LEU A 825 -12.85 18.17 17.79
N PRO A 826 -13.44 16.96 17.63
CA PRO A 826 -12.89 15.74 18.22
C PRO A 826 -11.46 15.49 17.73
N ALA A 827 -10.60 14.95 18.59
CA ALA A 827 -9.31 14.46 18.15
C ALA A 827 -9.49 13.29 17.17
N GLN A 828 -8.77 13.35 16.05
CA GLN A 828 -8.61 12.27 15.07
C GLN A 828 -9.94 11.81 14.43
N ASP A 829 -10.87 12.73 14.28
CA ASP A 829 -12.14 12.55 13.58
C ASP A 829 -12.49 13.84 12.82
N PRO A 830 -12.60 13.81 11.47
CA PRO A 830 -12.75 15.02 10.68
C PRO A 830 -14.16 15.63 10.83
N GLU A 831 -14.24 16.88 11.25
CA GLU A 831 -15.50 17.63 11.25
C GLU A 831 -15.73 18.26 9.88
N LEU A 832 -16.96 18.06 9.35
CA LEU A 832 -17.32 18.37 7.97
C LEU A 832 -18.61 19.18 7.91
N LEU A 833 -18.51 20.41 7.40
CA LEU A 833 -19.65 21.32 7.24
C LEU A 833 -19.89 21.62 5.75
N LEU A 834 -21.06 21.23 5.25
CA LEU A 834 -21.53 21.57 3.90
C LEU A 834 -22.12 22.99 3.93
N VAL A 835 -21.55 23.89 3.13
CA VAL A 835 -21.91 25.31 3.05
C VAL A 835 -22.43 25.62 1.64
N GLU A 836 -23.71 25.97 1.52
CA GLU A 836 -24.41 26.08 0.24
C GLU A 836 -25.17 27.39 0.12
N ARG A 837 -25.10 28.07 -1.03
CA ARG A 837 -25.89 29.29 -1.27
C ARG A 837 -27.38 29.01 -1.15
N THR A 838 -28.12 29.91 -0.52
CA THR A 838 -29.54 29.70 -0.20
C THR A 838 -30.47 29.62 -1.41
N ASN A 839 -29.98 29.95 -2.62
CA ASN A 839 -30.70 29.85 -3.89
C ASN A 839 -30.45 28.54 -4.65
N LEU A 840 -29.59 27.65 -4.15
CA LEU A 840 -29.37 26.33 -4.74
C LEU A 840 -30.33 25.30 -4.16
N ALA A 841 -30.72 24.32 -4.97
CA ALA A 841 -31.33 23.09 -4.46
C ALA A 841 -30.32 22.38 -3.53
N PRO A 842 -30.69 22.07 -2.27
CA PRO A 842 -29.78 21.43 -1.32
C PRO A 842 -29.25 20.10 -1.85
N LEU A 843 -27.95 19.82 -1.64
CA LEU A 843 -27.38 18.51 -1.94
C LEU A 843 -28.03 17.43 -1.05
N GLU A 844 -28.37 16.28 -1.62
CA GLU A 844 -28.92 15.17 -0.85
C GLU A 844 -27.81 14.51 -0.01
N LEU A 845 -28.12 14.25 1.27
CA LEU A 845 -27.26 13.50 2.20
C LEU A 845 -28.00 12.21 2.56
N ASN A 846 -27.86 11.21 1.69
CA ASN A 846 -28.59 9.95 1.72
C ASN A 846 -28.04 9.01 2.81
N GLY A 847 -26.71 8.97 2.99
CA GLY A 847 -26.08 8.07 3.97
C GLY A 847 -26.39 6.59 3.67
N LEU A 848 -26.63 5.82 4.74
CA LEU A 848 -27.09 4.43 4.72
C LEU A 848 -28.62 4.31 4.83
N THR A 849 -29.18 3.24 4.26
CA THR A 849 -30.59 2.85 4.47
C THR A 849 -30.80 2.17 5.83
N GLU A 850 -32.05 2.03 6.25
CA GLU A 850 -32.43 1.28 7.46
C GLU A 850 -32.00 -0.19 7.37
N GLU A 851 -32.26 -0.84 6.23
CA GLU A 851 -31.83 -2.23 5.95
C GLU A 851 -30.30 -2.39 6.06
N GLN A 852 -29.52 -1.50 5.43
CA GLN A 852 -28.06 -1.51 5.55
C GLN A 852 -27.62 -1.35 7.01
N THR A 853 -28.28 -0.48 7.76
CA THR A 853 -27.99 -0.22 9.17
C THR A 853 -28.25 -1.46 10.03
N GLU A 854 -29.38 -2.16 9.84
CA GLU A 854 -29.70 -3.38 10.60
C GLU A 854 -28.81 -4.57 10.20
N VAL A 855 -28.47 -4.73 8.92
CA VAL A 855 -27.51 -5.76 8.47
C VAL A 855 -26.13 -5.54 9.10
N LEU A 856 -25.63 -4.30 9.11
CA LEU A 856 -24.34 -3.95 9.73
C LEU A 856 -24.36 -4.14 11.26
N LYS A 857 -25.43 -3.75 11.95
CA LYS A 857 -25.62 -4.05 13.38
C LYS A 857 -25.60 -5.54 13.64
N TRP A 858 -26.31 -6.34 12.84
CA TRP A 858 -26.40 -7.78 13.01
C TRP A 858 -25.06 -8.50 12.77
N ALA A 859 -24.35 -8.13 11.70
CA ALA A 859 -23.12 -8.82 11.28
C ALA A 859 -21.91 -8.56 12.20
N TRP A 860 -21.84 -7.38 12.84
CA TRP A 860 -20.75 -7.04 13.77
C TRP A 860 -21.09 -7.25 15.26
N ARG A 861 -22.36 -7.46 15.64
CA ARG A 861 -22.68 -7.88 17.02
C ARG A 861 -22.21 -9.33 17.29
N PRO A 862 -21.73 -9.64 18.51
CA PRO A 862 -21.50 -11.03 18.91
C PRO A 862 -22.74 -11.92 18.75
N SER A 863 -22.54 -13.23 18.77
CA SER A 863 -23.63 -14.19 18.91
C SER A 863 -24.27 -14.12 20.29
N ARG A 864 -25.54 -14.53 20.37
CA ARG A 864 -26.30 -14.52 21.63
C ARG A 864 -25.86 -15.72 22.49
N PRO A 865 -25.76 -15.57 23.82
CA PRO A 865 -25.54 -16.71 24.71
C PRO A 865 -26.59 -17.79 24.51
N ALA A 866 -26.17 -19.06 24.46
CA ALA A 866 -27.06 -20.19 24.23
C ALA A 866 -26.58 -21.45 24.96
N LYS A 867 -27.42 -22.49 24.98
CA LYS A 867 -27.11 -23.77 25.66
C LYS A 867 -26.02 -24.56 24.94
N HIS A 868 -26.04 -24.51 23.60
CA HIS A 868 -25.06 -25.16 22.74
C HIS A 868 -24.04 -24.10 22.30
N ARG A 869 -22.76 -24.39 22.48
CA ARG A 869 -21.66 -23.44 22.28
C ARG A 869 -20.63 -24.05 21.33
N LEU A 870 -20.37 -23.34 20.26
CA LEU A 870 -19.38 -23.63 19.23
C LEU A 870 -18.23 -22.64 19.38
N LEU A 871 -17.01 -23.16 19.55
CA LEU A 871 -15.80 -22.35 19.46
C LEU A 871 -15.10 -22.63 18.13
N VAL A 872 -15.04 -21.61 17.28
CA VAL A 872 -14.33 -21.69 16.00
C VAL A 872 -12.89 -21.21 16.19
N ASN A 873 -11.92 -22.00 15.76
CA ASN A 873 -10.52 -21.61 15.82
C ASN A 873 -10.23 -20.44 14.85
N GLY A 874 -9.77 -19.30 15.37
CA GLY A 874 -9.28 -18.16 14.59
C GLY A 874 -7.76 -17.97 14.63
N TYR A 875 -7.02 -18.77 15.41
CA TYR A 875 -5.57 -18.60 15.63
C TYR A 875 -4.69 -19.51 14.74
N HIS A 876 -5.06 -20.79 14.59
CA HIS A 876 -4.24 -21.78 13.85
C HIS A 876 -4.64 -21.93 12.37
N VAL A 877 -5.66 -21.19 11.94
CA VAL A 877 -6.08 -21.05 10.53
C VAL A 877 -5.50 -19.72 10.05
N GLY A 878 -4.60 -19.78 9.07
CA GLY A 878 -3.73 -18.65 8.71
C GLY A 878 -4.47 -17.48 8.05
N GLU A 879 -4.26 -17.30 6.75
CA GLU A 879 -4.88 -16.22 5.96
C GLU A 879 -6.40 -16.38 5.75
N PHE A 880 -7.08 -17.40 6.31
CA PHE A 880 -8.46 -17.71 5.93
C PHE A 880 -9.34 -18.16 7.09
N ARG A 881 -10.54 -17.53 7.16
CA ARG A 881 -11.81 -18.01 7.74
C ARG A 881 -11.70 -18.58 9.17
N VAL A 882 -12.37 -18.06 10.20
CA VAL A 882 -13.82 -17.84 10.25
C VAL A 882 -14.15 -16.86 11.37
N SER A 883 -15.09 -15.97 11.09
CA SER A 883 -15.77 -15.15 12.07
C SER A 883 -17.19 -14.83 11.58
N LYS A 884 -18.02 -14.24 12.42
CA LYS A 884 -19.36 -13.80 12.01
C LYS A 884 -19.38 -12.85 10.80
N PRO A 885 -18.50 -11.83 10.69
CA PRO A 885 -18.35 -11.04 9.47
C PRO A 885 -17.57 -11.74 8.34
N LYS A 886 -17.26 -13.04 8.43
CA LYS A 886 -16.71 -13.84 7.31
C LYS A 886 -17.65 -15.00 6.89
N MET A 887 -18.57 -15.45 7.75
CA MET A 887 -19.60 -16.47 7.45
C MET A 887 -21.00 -16.13 8.02
N PRO A 888 -21.62 -15.00 7.62
CA PRO A 888 -22.87 -14.52 8.20
C PRO A 888 -24.03 -15.52 8.09
N SER A 889 -24.27 -16.17 6.94
CA SER A 889 -25.40 -17.09 6.79
C SER A 889 -25.24 -18.36 7.65
N ALA A 890 -24.00 -18.88 7.78
CA ALA A 890 -23.70 -20.02 8.65
C ALA A 890 -23.92 -19.67 10.12
N VAL A 891 -23.37 -18.53 10.59
CA VAL A 891 -23.61 -18.07 11.97
C VAL A 891 -25.08 -17.76 12.21
N LYS A 892 -25.82 -17.21 11.24
CA LYS A 892 -27.27 -17.03 11.36
C LYS A 892 -28.01 -18.37 11.48
N ALA A 893 -27.69 -19.35 10.63
CA ALA A 893 -28.32 -20.67 10.69
C ALA A 893 -28.10 -21.34 12.05
N LEU A 894 -26.90 -21.20 12.62
CA LEU A 894 -26.53 -21.71 13.94
C LEU A 894 -27.22 -20.93 15.08
N GLU A 895 -27.24 -19.59 15.03
CA GLU A 895 -27.99 -18.76 16.00
C GLU A 895 -29.49 -19.11 15.99
N ASP A 896 -30.10 -19.28 14.81
CA ASP A 896 -31.50 -19.68 14.65
C ASP A 896 -31.76 -21.11 15.18
N ALA A 897 -30.75 -21.99 15.14
CA ALA A 897 -30.79 -23.34 15.70
C ALA A 897 -30.39 -23.42 17.20
N GLY A 898 -30.19 -22.28 17.88
CA GLY A 898 -29.91 -22.23 19.31
C GLY A 898 -28.44 -22.45 19.71
N TRP A 899 -27.50 -22.10 18.82
CA TRP A 899 -26.06 -22.13 19.08
C TRP A 899 -25.47 -20.73 19.33
N GLU A 900 -24.57 -20.65 20.32
CA GLU A 900 -23.65 -19.54 20.54
C GLU A 900 -22.37 -19.84 19.73
N VAL A 901 -21.96 -18.93 18.85
CA VAL A 901 -20.74 -19.08 18.03
C VAL A 901 -19.71 -18.02 18.44
N ASN A 902 -18.58 -18.47 18.99
CA ASN A 902 -17.47 -17.62 19.42
C ASN A 902 -16.19 -17.95 18.64
N SER A 903 -15.28 -16.99 18.52
CA SER A 903 -13.95 -17.20 17.91
C SER A 903 -12.89 -17.44 18.99
N MET A 904 -11.99 -18.40 18.81
CA MET A 904 -10.77 -18.55 19.61
C MET A 904 -9.65 -17.68 19.03
N ILE A 905 -9.09 -16.77 19.83
CA ILE A 905 -8.09 -15.80 19.39
C ILE A 905 -6.72 -15.98 20.07
N SER A 906 -6.39 -17.23 20.42
CA SER A 906 -5.15 -17.64 21.07
C SER A 906 -4.80 -19.11 20.77
N ARG A 907 -3.64 -19.57 21.25
CA ARG A 907 -3.19 -20.96 21.18
C ARG A 907 -4.10 -21.94 21.92
N LEU A 908 -4.07 -23.21 21.53
CA LEU A 908 -4.95 -24.23 22.08
C LEU A 908 -4.45 -24.72 23.46
N GLU A 909 -4.99 -24.07 24.49
CA GLU A 909 -4.71 -24.33 25.91
C GLU A 909 -5.99 -24.79 26.65
N ASN A 910 -5.87 -25.20 27.91
CA ASN A 910 -7.06 -25.55 28.73
C ASN A 910 -7.96 -24.34 29.03
N THR A 911 -7.42 -23.12 28.91
CA THR A 911 -8.14 -21.85 28.97
C THR A 911 -7.61 -20.99 27.84
N VAL A 912 -8.53 -20.42 27.05
CA VAL A 912 -8.23 -19.74 25.78
C VAL A 912 -8.86 -18.35 25.78
N GLU A 913 -8.19 -17.40 25.12
CA GLU A 913 -8.82 -16.15 24.73
C GLU A 913 -9.89 -16.41 23.67
N THR A 914 -11.08 -15.91 23.94
CA THR A 914 -12.25 -15.98 23.06
C THR A 914 -12.76 -14.58 22.74
N LEU A 915 -13.33 -14.41 21.56
CA LEU A 915 -14.12 -13.25 21.19
C LEU A 915 -15.60 -13.62 21.31
N SER A 916 -16.21 -13.23 22.43
CA SER A 916 -17.55 -13.67 22.86
C SER A 916 -18.55 -12.50 22.93
N SER A 917 -19.75 -12.77 23.44
CA SER A 917 -20.75 -11.73 23.77
C SER A 917 -20.30 -10.73 24.83
N LYS A 918 -19.18 -10.99 25.52
CA LYS A 918 -18.58 -10.14 26.56
C LYS A 918 -17.34 -9.37 26.07
N GLY A 919 -17.02 -9.45 24.78
CA GLY A 919 -15.76 -8.93 24.22
C GLY A 919 -14.67 -9.99 24.24
N ILE A 920 -13.41 -9.58 24.46
CA ILE A 920 -12.29 -10.51 24.64
C ILE A 920 -12.35 -11.08 26.06
N THR A 921 -12.45 -12.40 26.19
CA THR A 921 -12.58 -13.11 27.46
C THR A 921 -11.66 -14.32 27.55
N GLN A 922 -11.27 -14.72 28.75
CA GLN A 922 -10.61 -16.00 29.01
C GLN A 922 -11.66 -17.05 29.37
N GLU A 923 -11.77 -18.13 28.59
CA GLU A 923 -12.77 -19.18 28.80
C GLU A 923 -12.13 -20.58 28.77
N LYS A 924 -12.70 -21.52 29.52
CA LYS A 924 -12.22 -22.91 29.51
C LYS A 924 -12.59 -23.62 28.21
N LEU A 925 -11.69 -24.44 27.69
CA LEU A 925 -11.93 -25.22 26.47
C LEU A 925 -13.12 -26.20 26.63
N ASP A 926 -13.25 -26.81 27.81
CA ASP A 926 -14.33 -27.75 28.16
C ASP A 926 -15.73 -27.12 28.30
N SER A 927 -15.81 -25.78 28.30
CA SER A 927 -17.07 -25.02 28.31
C SER A 927 -17.76 -24.93 26.95
N TYR A 928 -17.13 -25.49 25.91
CA TYR A 928 -17.68 -25.63 24.56
C TYR A 928 -17.98 -27.10 24.26
N GLN A 929 -19.06 -27.38 23.52
CA GLN A 929 -19.39 -28.73 23.09
C GLN A 929 -18.68 -29.10 21.79
N VAL A 930 -18.45 -28.11 20.90
CA VAL A 930 -17.85 -28.32 19.58
C VAL A 930 -16.70 -27.33 19.38
N LEU A 931 -15.56 -27.84 18.92
CA LEU A 931 -14.49 -27.06 18.29
C LEU A 931 -14.63 -27.18 16.77
N ALA A 932 -14.57 -26.05 16.06
CA ALA A 932 -14.51 -26.05 14.59
C ALA A 932 -13.18 -25.48 14.09
N PHE A 933 -12.54 -26.22 13.19
CA PHE A 933 -11.35 -25.82 12.45
C PHE A 933 -11.72 -25.75 10.97
N ILE A 934 -12.07 -24.55 10.51
CA ILE A 934 -12.53 -24.31 9.14
C ILE A 934 -11.36 -23.73 8.34
N GLY A 935 -10.93 -24.39 7.27
CA GLY A 935 -9.73 -23.99 6.54
C GLY A 935 -8.44 -24.46 7.22
N LEU A 936 -8.47 -25.64 7.85
CA LEU A 936 -7.34 -26.23 8.56
C LEU A 936 -6.09 -26.30 7.66
N HIS A 937 -4.96 -25.79 8.15
CA HIS A 937 -3.69 -25.71 7.43
C HIS A 937 -2.61 -26.54 8.14
N HIS A 938 -1.95 -27.43 7.41
CA HIS A 938 -0.97 -28.39 7.95
C HIS A 938 0.46 -27.80 7.99
N GLY A 939 0.62 -26.65 8.64
CA GLY A 939 1.93 -26.01 8.82
C GLY A 939 2.57 -26.37 10.16
N THR A 940 3.73 -27.04 10.11
CA THR A 940 4.55 -27.44 11.28
C THR A 940 4.95 -26.27 12.18
N SER A 941 5.19 -25.09 11.61
CA SER A 941 5.52 -23.87 12.33
C SER A 941 4.38 -23.26 13.13
N VAL A 942 3.12 -23.62 12.83
CA VAL A 942 1.93 -23.04 13.48
C VAL A 942 1.57 -23.81 14.75
N TRP A 943 1.65 -25.14 14.71
CA TRP A 943 1.17 -26.07 15.74
C TRP A 943 2.30 -26.70 16.55
N ARG A 944 2.06 -26.87 17.85
CA ARG A 944 2.91 -27.65 18.77
C ARG A 944 2.26 -29.01 19.00
N SER A 945 3.04 -30.09 19.08
CA SER A 945 2.52 -31.44 19.38
C SER A 945 1.71 -31.51 20.68
N GLU A 946 1.95 -30.60 21.62
CA GLU A 946 1.16 -30.47 22.84
C GLU A 946 -0.27 -29.93 22.59
N GLU A 947 -0.44 -29.00 21.65
CA GLU A 947 -1.76 -28.52 21.22
C GLU A 947 -2.55 -29.66 20.54
N ILE A 948 -1.87 -30.49 19.73
CA ILE A 948 -2.48 -31.66 19.07
C ILE A 948 -2.90 -32.72 20.10
N ARG A 949 -2.04 -33.05 21.08
CA ARG A 949 -2.39 -33.95 22.19
C ARG A 949 -3.62 -33.46 22.98
N ARG A 950 -3.72 -32.15 23.22
CA ARG A 950 -4.89 -31.56 23.90
C ARG A 950 -6.15 -31.61 23.06
N LEU A 951 -6.06 -31.40 21.75
CA LEU A 951 -7.19 -31.57 20.83
C LEU A 951 -7.73 -33.01 20.88
N ILE A 952 -6.84 -34.00 20.78
CA ILE A 952 -7.20 -35.43 20.87
C ILE A 952 -7.81 -35.75 22.24
N LYS A 953 -7.22 -35.25 23.33
CA LYS A 953 -7.76 -35.42 24.69
C LYS A 953 -9.15 -34.78 24.85
N TYR A 954 -9.35 -33.57 24.35
CA TYR A 954 -10.64 -32.87 24.38
C TYR A 954 -11.72 -33.70 23.67
N VAL A 955 -11.41 -34.25 22.48
CA VAL A 955 -12.35 -35.15 21.78
C VAL A 955 -12.59 -36.41 22.60
N HIS A 956 -11.54 -37.12 23.00
CA HIS A 956 -11.62 -38.35 23.78
C HIS A 956 -12.51 -38.21 25.04
N ASP A 957 -12.43 -37.07 25.74
CA ASP A 957 -13.13 -36.85 27.00
C ASP A 957 -14.61 -36.42 26.84
N GLY A 958 -15.08 -36.17 25.61
CA GLY A 958 -16.49 -35.84 25.31
C GLY A 958 -16.74 -34.45 24.69
N GLY A 959 -15.67 -33.79 24.23
CA GLY A 959 -15.76 -32.71 23.27
C GLY A 959 -15.95 -33.25 21.84
N SER A 960 -16.45 -32.41 20.94
CA SER A 960 -16.66 -32.77 19.54
C SER A 960 -15.89 -31.85 18.59
N LEU A 961 -15.55 -32.33 17.40
CA LEU A 961 -14.68 -31.67 16.43
C LEU A 961 -15.31 -31.62 15.03
N LEU A 962 -15.39 -30.43 14.45
CA LEU A 962 -15.60 -30.24 13.01
C LEU A 962 -14.29 -29.77 12.38
N ALA A 963 -13.76 -30.49 11.40
CA ALA A 963 -12.57 -30.11 10.64
C ALA A 963 -12.89 -29.99 9.16
N CYS A 964 -12.74 -28.79 8.59
CA CYS A 964 -12.85 -28.55 7.16
C CYS A 964 -11.47 -28.23 6.58
N ILE A 965 -10.99 -29.04 5.63
CA ILE A 965 -9.64 -28.92 5.06
C ILE A 965 -9.58 -27.77 4.06
N LYS A 966 -8.49 -26.97 4.09
CA LYS A 966 -8.24 -25.89 3.12
C LYS A 966 -7.94 -26.48 1.73
N ARG A 967 -8.68 -26.04 0.71
CA ARG A 967 -8.56 -26.56 -0.66
C ARG A 967 -7.25 -26.24 -1.43
N ASP A 968 -6.51 -25.17 -1.09
CA ASP A 968 -5.63 -24.48 -2.06
C ASP A 968 -4.09 -24.49 -1.80
N TRP A 969 -3.56 -25.15 -0.76
CA TRP A 969 -2.14 -24.96 -0.35
C TRP A 969 -1.34 -26.24 -0.05
N HIS A 970 -0.01 -26.10 -0.06
CA HIS A 970 1.04 -27.10 0.23
C HIS A 970 2.15 -26.42 1.08
N PHE A 971 3.08 -27.09 1.78
CA PHE A 971 3.35 -28.50 2.12
C PHE A 971 3.97 -28.54 3.53
N GLU A 972 3.69 -29.57 4.35
CA GLU A 972 4.69 -30.34 5.13
C GLU A 972 4.02 -31.49 5.91
N ALA A 973 4.62 -32.68 5.91
CA ALA A 973 4.00 -33.93 6.38
C ALA A 973 3.84 -34.14 7.92
N PRO A 974 4.61 -33.53 8.85
CA PRO A 974 4.62 -33.98 10.26
C PRO A 974 3.30 -33.87 11.04
N PHE A 975 2.30 -33.12 10.55
CA PHE A 975 0.99 -33.03 11.20
C PHE A 975 0.18 -34.35 11.12
N TYR A 976 0.56 -35.28 10.24
CA TYR A 976 -0.09 -36.59 10.10
C TYR A 976 0.23 -37.52 11.28
N GLU A 977 1.49 -37.60 11.69
CA GLU A 977 1.95 -38.49 12.77
C GLU A 977 1.22 -38.23 14.09
N ASP A 978 1.14 -36.96 14.51
CA ASP A 978 0.48 -36.57 15.76
C ASP A 978 -1.06 -36.72 15.69
N LEU A 979 -1.67 -36.80 14.50
CA LEU A 979 -3.11 -37.06 14.30
C LEU A 979 -3.48 -38.52 13.98
N LYS A 980 -2.50 -39.44 13.88
CA LYS A 980 -2.75 -40.89 13.71
C LYS A 980 -3.82 -41.47 14.65
N PRO A 981 -4.00 -41.03 15.92
CA PRO A 981 -5.07 -41.53 16.79
C PRO A 981 -6.52 -41.28 16.31
N LEU A 982 -6.74 -40.30 15.43
CA LEU A 982 -8.03 -40.12 14.75
C LEU A 982 -8.13 -40.95 13.46
N GLY A 983 -6.99 -41.25 12.82
CA GLY A 983 -6.87 -42.09 11.62
C GLY A 983 -7.60 -41.54 10.39
N ILE A 984 -7.83 -40.23 10.32
CA ILE A 984 -8.41 -39.53 9.18
C ILE A 984 -7.52 -38.34 8.82
N GLY A 985 -7.29 -38.14 7.52
CA GLY A 985 -6.52 -37.00 7.01
C GLY A 985 -6.78 -36.73 5.52
N ASP A 986 -5.98 -35.83 4.95
CA ASP A 986 -5.93 -35.60 3.50
C ASP A 986 -5.31 -36.81 2.78
N ALA A 987 -5.86 -37.23 1.62
CA ALA A 987 -5.29 -38.34 0.85
C ALA A 987 -3.85 -38.09 0.40
N GLY A 988 -3.44 -36.83 0.23
CA GLY A 988 -2.07 -36.45 -0.09
C GLY A 988 -1.06 -36.59 1.05
N LEU A 989 -1.50 -36.88 2.30
CA LEU A 989 -0.60 -37.08 3.45
C LEU A 989 -0.24 -38.56 3.69
N ALA A 990 -1.09 -39.51 3.27
CA ALA A 990 -0.93 -40.93 3.57
C ALA A 990 0.18 -41.65 2.78
N ILE A 991 0.83 -40.96 1.83
CA ILE A 991 1.85 -41.51 0.92
C ILE A 991 3.26 -41.00 1.31
N GLY A 992 3.40 -40.49 2.54
CA GLY A 992 4.62 -39.86 3.08
C GLY A 992 5.76 -40.80 3.53
N GLU A 993 5.84 -42.04 3.06
CA GLU A 993 6.97 -42.94 3.34
C GLU A 993 7.48 -43.61 2.05
N GLY A 994 8.67 -43.20 1.58
CA GLY A 994 9.57 -44.12 0.87
C GLY A 994 10.10 -43.78 -0.54
N THR A 995 9.53 -42.83 -1.30
CA THR A 995 10.00 -42.55 -2.68
C THR A 995 10.38 -41.10 -2.91
N GLY A 996 11.64 -40.84 -3.24
CA GLY A 996 12.25 -39.50 -3.43
C GLY A 996 11.82 -38.74 -4.70
N GLU A 997 10.64 -39.02 -5.24
CA GLU A 997 9.99 -38.25 -6.29
C GLU A 997 8.78 -37.53 -5.69
N ALA A 998 8.50 -36.29 -6.11
CA ALA A 998 7.37 -35.52 -5.60
C ALA A 998 6.05 -35.99 -6.25
N THR A 999 5.58 -37.17 -5.86
CA THR A 999 4.47 -37.89 -6.51
C THR A 999 3.09 -37.38 -6.09
N ASP A 1000 2.60 -36.37 -6.81
CA ASP A 1000 1.27 -36.35 -7.47
C ASP A 1000 -0.06 -36.63 -6.71
N ALA A 1001 -0.08 -36.87 -5.40
CA ALA A 1001 -1.29 -37.31 -4.69
C ALA A 1001 -2.19 -36.16 -4.16
N GLY A 1002 -1.74 -34.91 -4.22
CA GLY A 1002 -2.48 -33.76 -3.69
C GLY A 1002 -3.29 -33.01 -4.75
N GLY A 1003 -4.62 -32.97 -4.60
CA GLY A 1003 -5.49 -32.24 -5.53
C GLY A 1003 -6.93 -32.06 -5.02
N ASN A 1004 -7.75 -31.42 -5.85
CA ASN A 1004 -9.19 -31.26 -5.62
C ASN A 1004 -9.99 -32.13 -6.59
N ILE A 1005 -11.18 -32.56 -6.19
CA ILE A 1005 -12.12 -33.26 -7.05
C ILE A 1005 -12.58 -32.34 -8.18
N PHE A 1006 -12.49 -32.86 -9.39
CA PHE A 1006 -12.92 -32.29 -10.66
C PHE A 1006 -13.97 -33.26 -11.22
N ASP A 1007 -15.25 -32.87 -11.24
CA ASP A 1007 -16.33 -33.69 -11.79
C ASP A 1007 -17.07 -32.92 -12.88
N PRO A 1008 -16.83 -33.21 -14.18
CA PRO A 1008 -17.50 -32.52 -15.29
C PRO A 1008 -18.96 -32.96 -15.50
N THR A 1009 -19.46 -33.91 -14.72
CA THR A 1009 -20.81 -34.47 -14.83
C THR A 1009 -21.72 -34.13 -13.66
N ASN A 1010 -21.17 -33.97 -12.46
CA ASN A 1010 -21.88 -33.50 -11.27
C ASN A 1010 -21.31 -32.15 -10.82
N CYS A 1011 -21.47 -31.13 -11.67
CA CYS A 1011 -21.12 -29.76 -11.35
C CYS A 1011 -22.25 -28.77 -11.69
N ILE A 1012 -22.22 -27.59 -11.06
CA ILE A 1012 -23.11 -26.47 -11.41
C ILE A 1012 -22.36 -25.36 -12.15
N MET A 1013 -23.10 -24.47 -12.81
CA MET A 1013 -22.57 -23.31 -13.56
C MET A 1013 -21.53 -23.67 -14.65
N GLY A 1014 -21.49 -24.94 -15.09
CA GLY A 1014 -20.50 -25.45 -16.04
C GLY A 1014 -19.06 -25.48 -15.53
N GLU A 1015 -18.84 -25.43 -14.21
CA GLU A 1015 -17.51 -25.40 -13.60
C GLU A 1015 -17.23 -26.72 -12.86
N PRO A 1016 -16.40 -27.64 -13.39
CA PRO A 1016 -16.15 -28.95 -12.78
C PRO A 1016 -15.54 -28.94 -11.37
N LEU A 1017 -15.00 -27.80 -10.90
CA LEU A 1017 -14.56 -27.61 -9.51
C LEU A 1017 -15.71 -27.26 -8.55
N TYR A 1018 -16.88 -26.86 -9.07
CA TYR A 1018 -18.14 -26.64 -8.33
C TYR A 1018 -18.91 -27.95 -8.23
N VAL A 1019 -18.35 -28.93 -7.52
CA VAL A 1019 -18.89 -30.29 -7.44
C VAL A 1019 -20.20 -30.33 -6.65
N GLY A 1020 -21.13 -31.15 -7.12
CA GLY A 1020 -22.40 -31.48 -6.48
C GLY A 1020 -22.42 -32.97 -6.11
N LEU A 1021 -22.19 -33.25 -4.84
CA LEU A 1021 -22.08 -34.60 -4.29
C LEU A 1021 -23.49 -35.10 -3.95
N LYS A 1022 -23.84 -36.27 -4.46
CA LYS A 1022 -25.15 -36.92 -4.34
C LYS A 1022 -25.01 -38.25 -3.61
N ASP A 1023 -26.13 -38.96 -3.45
CA ASP A 1023 -26.18 -40.33 -2.95
C ASP A 1023 -25.39 -40.55 -1.65
N PRO A 1024 -25.63 -39.71 -0.60
CA PRO A 1024 -24.93 -39.86 0.67
C PRO A 1024 -25.18 -41.22 1.31
N SER A 1025 -24.20 -41.69 2.07
CA SER A 1025 -24.39 -42.87 2.93
C SER A 1025 -25.37 -42.57 4.06
N GLU A 1026 -26.14 -43.58 4.49
CA GLU A 1026 -27.14 -43.44 5.55
C GLU A 1026 -26.48 -43.09 6.90
N HIS A 1027 -26.75 -41.89 7.42
CA HIS A 1027 -26.25 -41.41 8.69
C HIS A 1027 -27.15 -40.28 9.22
N PRO A 1028 -27.26 -40.03 10.54
CA PRO A 1028 -28.03 -38.89 11.07
C PRO A 1028 -27.56 -37.51 10.57
N ILE A 1029 -26.33 -37.41 10.03
CA ILE A 1029 -25.82 -36.19 9.39
C ILE A 1029 -26.46 -35.96 8.00
N THR A 1030 -26.70 -37.05 7.26
CA THR A 1030 -27.15 -37.02 5.87
C THR A 1030 -28.68 -37.15 5.75
N GLU A 1031 -29.39 -37.19 6.88
CA GLU A 1031 -30.85 -37.21 6.92
C GLU A 1031 -31.48 -35.99 6.23
N GLY A 1032 -32.22 -36.26 5.15
CA GLY A 1032 -32.85 -35.23 4.32
C GLY A 1032 -31.88 -34.46 3.42
N ILE A 1033 -30.68 -34.97 3.18
CA ILE A 1033 -29.69 -34.40 2.26
C ILE A 1033 -29.73 -35.15 0.92
N SER A 1034 -30.01 -34.41 -0.16
CA SER A 1034 -30.03 -34.90 -1.54
C SER A 1034 -28.83 -34.41 -2.36
N LEU A 1035 -28.30 -33.23 -2.01
CA LEU A 1035 -27.20 -32.58 -2.71
C LEU A 1035 -26.31 -31.79 -1.75
N PHE A 1036 -25.04 -32.18 -1.65
CA PHE A 1036 -23.99 -31.38 -0.99
C PHE A 1036 -23.16 -30.66 -2.05
N GLN A 1037 -23.19 -29.34 -2.07
CA GLN A 1037 -22.54 -28.50 -3.09
C GLN A 1037 -21.28 -27.84 -2.53
N THR A 1038 -20.15 -27.86 -3.25
CA THR A 1038 -18.92 -27.24 -2.73
C THR A 1038 -17.92 -26.91 -3.85
N THR A 1039 -17.02 -25.95 -3.60
CA THR A 1039 -16.07 -25.46 -4.61
C THR A 1039 -14.63 -25.83 -4.28
N GLY A 1040 -14.10 -26.88 -4.88
CA GLY A 1040 -12.82 -27.46 -4.50
C GLY A 1040 -12.96 -28.23 -3.20
N ILE A 1041 -13.14 -29.54 -3.33
CA ILE A 1041 -13.11 -30.48 -2.21
C ILE A 1041 -11.99 -31.48 -2.44
N ARG A 1042 -11.30 -31.85 -1.37
CA ARG A 1042 -10.15 -32.75 -1.39
C ARG A 1042 -10.57 -34.18 -1.02
N PRO A 1043 -9.97 -35.21 -1.64
CA PRO A 1043 -10.13 -36.58 -1.20
C PRO A 1043 -9.52 -36.78 0.20
N LEU A 1044 -10.17 -37.62 1.01
CA LEU A 1044 -9.77 -37.94 2.37
C LEU A 1044 -9.17 -39.35 2.44
N TYR A 1045 -8.06 -39.48 3.17
CA TYR A 1045 -7.58 -40.76 3.64
C TYR A 1045 -8.33 -41.19 4.89
N VAL A 1046 -8.80 -42.44 4.89
CA VAL A 1046 -9.59 -43.04 5.98
C VAL A 1046 -8.90 -44.33 6.42
N GLY A 1047 -7.95 -44.20 7.36
CA GLY A 1047 -7.26 -45.32 7.98
C GLY A 1047 -7.95 -45.86 9.24
N ASN A 1048 -8.91 -45.10 9.80
CA ASN A 1048 -9.69 -45.52 10.96
C ASN A 1048 -10.92 -46.37 10.53
N PRO A 1049 -11.01 -47.65 10.91
CA PRO A 1049 -12.14 -48.51 10.55
C PRO A 1049 -13.46 -48.13 11.24
N ALA A 1050 -13.43 -47.27 12.27
CA ALA A 1050 -14.62 -46.72 12.92
C ALA A 1050 -15.16 -45.44 12.25
N ALA A 1051 -14.57 -45.03 11.12
CA ALA A 1051 -15.02 -43.89 10.34
C ALA A 1051 -16.06 -44.28 9.28
N THR A 1052 -17.18 -43.56 9.26
CA THR A 1052 -18.23 -43.68 8.25
C THR A 1052 -18.03 -42.60 7.18
N THR A 1053 -17.86 -43.01 5.92
CA THR A 1053 -17.96 -42.09 4.78
C THR A 1053 -19.37 -41.53 4.70
N LEU A 1054 -19.50 -40.21 4.68
CA LEU A 1054 -20.79 -39.52 4.49
C LEU A 1054 -21.05 -39.25 3.00
N PHE A 1055 -20.01 -38.77 2.32
CA PHE A 1055 -20.01 -38.47 0.89
C PHE A 1055 -18.73 -38.98 0.24
N ALA A 1056 -18.86 -39.49 -0.99
CA ALA A 1056 -17.77 -39.85 -1.87
C ALA A 1056 -17.86 -39.06 -3.19
N SER A 1057 -16.77 -39.01 -3.95
CA SER A 1057 -16.74 -38.42 -5.30
C SER A 1057 -17.59 -39.23 -6.30
N GLY A 1058 -18.07 -38.58 -7.36
CA GLY A 1058 -18.86 -39.26 -8.39
C GLY A 1058 -18.07 -40.28 -9.22
N PRO A 1059 -18.73 -41.23 -9.91
CA PRO A 1059 -18.09 -42.33 -10.64
C PRO A 1059 -17.29 -41.89 -11.88
N LYS A 1060 -17.34 -40.61 -12.26
CA LYS A 1060 -16.56 -39.98 -13.33
C LYS A 1060 -15.64 -38.87 -12.83
N ALA A 1061 -15.50 -38.74 -11.51
CA ALA A 1061 -14.67 -37.74 -10.89
C ALA A 1061 -13.18 -38.03 -11.10
N GLU A 1062 -12.41 -36.96 -11.26
CA GLU A 1062 -10.96 -36.97 -11.30
C GLU A 1062 -10.43 -36.18 -10.09
N VAL A 1063 -9.25 -36.52 -9.59
CA VAL A 1063 -8.46 -35.60 -8.75
C VAL A 1063 -7.59 -34.77 -9.67
N MET A 1064 -7.74 -33.45 -9.61
CA MET A 1064 -6.92 -32.48 -10.30
C MET A 1064 -5.94 -31.83 -9.31
N ASN A 1065 -4.64 -31.98 -9.55
CA ASN A 1065 -3.61 -31.30 -8.75
C ASN A 1065 -3.57 -29.78 -9.09
N LEU A 1066 -2.80 -28.98 -8.33
CA LEU A 1066 -2.67 -27.54 -8.61
C LEU A 1066 -2.08 -27.23 -10.01
N TRP A 1067 -1.44 -28.21 -10.63
CA TRP A 1067 -0.84 -28.13 -11.96
C TRP A 1067 -1.83 -28.46 -13.10
N GLY A 1068 -3.09 -28.75 -12.79
CA GLY A 1068 -4.12 -29.10 -13.77
C GLY A 1068 -4.03 -30.53 -14.31
N GLU A 1069 -3.11 -31.35 -13.80
CA GLU A 1069 -2.99 -32.76 -14.16
C GLU A 1069 -4.04 -33.56 -13.41
N ARG A 1070 -4.68 -34.51 -14.11
CA ARG A 1070 -5.88 -35.21 -13.64
C ARG A 1070 -5.65 -36.72 -13.58
N ARG A 1071 -6.30 -37.36 -12.61
CA ARG A 1071 -6.27 -38.82 -12.40
C ARG A 1071 -7.66 -39.30 -12.02
N PRO A 1072 -8.13 -40.47 -12.50
CA PRO A 1072 -9.40 -41.04 -12.05
C PRO A 1072 -9.44 -41.17 -10.53
N ALA A 1073 -10.52 -40.69 -9.93
CA ALA A 1073 -10.78 -40.80 -8.50
C ALA A 1073 -12.29 -41.01 -8.26
N PRO A 1074 -12.87 -42.11 -8.78
CA PRO A 1074 -14.26 -42.46 -8.50
C PRO A 1074 -14.40 -42.94 -7.04
N ASP A 1075 -15.55 -42.64 -6.43
CA ASP A 1075 -16.00 -43.17 -5.14
C ASP A 1075 -15.02 -42.95 -3.97
N VAL A 1076 -14.12 -41.96 -4.06
CA VAL A 1076 -13.17 -41.64 -2.98
C VAL A 1076 -13.86 -40.81 -1.88
N PRO A 1077 -13.65 -41.10 -0.58
CA PRO A 1077 -14.25 -40.33 0.50
C PRO A 1077 -13.88 -38.84 0.44
N VAL A 1078 -14.86 -37.96 0.63
CA VAL A 1078 -14.67 -36.49 0.65
C VAL A 1078 -15.28 -35.83 1.89
N ALA A 1079 -16.18 -36.53 2.59
CA ALA A 1079 -16.63 -36.17 3.93
C ALA A 1079 -16.88 -37.44 4.75
N VAL A 1080 -16.52 -37.41 6.03
CA VAL A 1080 -16.50 -38.57 6.94
C VAL A 1080 -16.89 -38.17 8.36
N ALA A 1081 -17.46 -39.12 9.11
CA ALA A 1081 -17.76 -38.99 10.54
C ALA A 1081 -17.15 -40.14 11.34
N LEU A 1082 -16.72 -39.91 12.58
CA LEU A 1082 -16.24 -40.95 13.49
C LEU A 1082 -16.59 -40.66 14.95
N VAL A 1083 -16.57 -41.70 15.79
CA VAL A 1083 -16.66 -41.59 17.26
C VAL A 1083 -15.28 -41.93 17.85
N HIS A 1084 -14.75 -41.07 18.71
CA HIS A 1084 -13.43 -41.27 19.35
C HIS A 1084 -13.52 -40.99 20.85
N GLY A 1085 -13.28 -42.01 21.67
CA GLY A 1085 -13.57 -41.96 23.10
C GLY A 1085 -15.05 -41.68 23.34
N LYS A 1086 -15.35 -40.59 24.06
CA LYS A 1086 -16.71 -40.08 24.28
C LYS A 1086 -17.12 -38.99 23.28
N GLY A 1087 -16.20 -38.52 22.44
CA GLY A 1087 -16.42 -37.44 21.49
C GLY A 1087 -16.74 -37.91 20.09
N ARG A 1088 -17.05 -36.92 19.24
CA ARG A 1088 -17.41 -37.12 17.83
C ARG A 1088 -16.59 -36.21 16.93
N VAL A 1089 -16.22 -36.70 15.76
CA VAL A 1089 -15.48 -35.92 14.75
C VAL A 1089 -16.20 -35.99 13.41
N VAL A 1090 -16.31 -34.85 12.73
CA VAL A 1090 -16.65 -34.78 11.30
C VAL A 1090 -15.50 -34.10 10.57
N VAL A 1091 -15.04 -34.72 9.48
CA VAL A 1091 -14.03 -34.15 8.59
C VAL A 1091 -14.64 -33.96 7.20
N VAL A 1092 -14.48 -32.77 6.63
CA VAL A 1092 -14.91 -32.42 5.27
C VAL A 1092 -13.70 -31.93 4.48
N GLY A 1093 -13.49 -32.45 3.28
CA GLY A 1093 -12.35 -32.07 2.42
C GLY A 1093 -12.38 -30.64 1.87
N SER A 1094 -13.32 -29.79 2.30
CA SER A 1094 -13.46 -28.41 1.83
C SER A 1094 -13.93 -27.49 2.94
N ASP A 1095 -13.36 -26.27 2.97
CA ASP A 1095 -13.75 -25.15 3.81
C ASP A 1095 -14.75 -24.18 3.16
N THR A 1096 -15.09 -24.39 1.88
CA THR A 1096 -15.77 -23.35 1.09
C THR A 1096 -17.29 -23.39 1.17
N TRP A 1097 -17.89 -24.55 1.37
CA TRP A 1097 -19.34 -24.76 1.45
C TRP A 1097 -20.05 -23.97 2.58
N LEU A 1098 -19.28 -23.43 3.52
CA LEU A 1098 -19.75 -22.56 4.61
C LEU A 1098 -19.74 -21.06 4.25
N ARG A 1099 -19.24 -20.68 3.07
CA ARG A 1099 -19.36 -19.32 2.54
C ARG A 1099 -20.82 -18.95 2.33
N PRO A 1100 -21.22 -17.67 2.44
CA PRO A 1100 -22.62 -17.30 2.31
C PRO A 1100 -23.29 -17.70 1.00
N ASP A 1101 -22.57 -17.57 -0.11
CA ASP A 1101 -23.03 -17.93 -1.45
C ASP A 1101 -23.00 -19.44 -1.74
N GLU A 1102 -22.19 -20.23 -1.05
CA GLU A 1102 -22.21 -21.70 -1.17
C GLU A 1102 -23.17 -22.37 -0.18
N LEU A 1103 -23.36 -21.84 1.03
CA LEU A 1103 -24.24 -22.43 2.05
C LEU A 1103 -25.73 -22.43 1.62
N GLU A 1104 -26.10 -21.51 0.73
CA GLU A 1104 -27.44 -21.40 0.15
C GLU A 1104 -27.65 -22.33 -1.08
N LEU A 1105 -26.63 -23.11 -1.47
CA LEU A 1105 -26.71 -24.08 -2.56
C LEU A 1105 -26.99 -25.50 -2.04
N GLY A 1106 -27.77 -26.27 -2.80
CA GLY A 1106 -28.18 -27.62 -2.43
C GLY A 1106 -28.81 -27.65 -1.04
N ASP A 1107 -28.46 -28.66 -0.25
CA ASP A 1107 -28.92 -28.84 1.11
C ASP A 1107 -27.86 -28.41 2.15
N ASN A 1108 -26.85 -27.62 1.75
CA ASN A 1108 -25.68 -27.27 2.56
C ASN A 1108 -26.03 -26.69 3.94
N LYS A 1109 -27.02 -25.77 4.00
CA LYS A 1109 -27.51 -25.23 5.27
C LYS A 1109 -28.09 -26.32 6.18
N ARG A 1110 -28.82 -27.30 5.64
CA ARG A 1110 -29.37 -28.43 6.41
C ARG A 1110 -28.24 -29.36 6.87
N LEU A 1111 -27.27 -29.64 6.00
CA LEU A 1111 -26.08 -30.43 6.33
C LEU A 1111 -25.30 -29.81 7.49
N LEU A 1112 -25.08 -28.49 7.50
CA LEU A 1112 -24.45 -27.79 8.61
C LEU A 1112 -25.18 -28.02 9.94
N ILE A 1113 -26.52 -27.86 9.96
CA ILE A 1113 -27.30 -28.08 11.17
C ILE A 1113 -27.24 -29.55 11.61
N ASN A 1114 -27.40 -30.50 10.69
CA ASN A 1114 -27.32 -31.93 11.00
C ASN A 1114 -25.93 -32.32 11.56
N ILE A 1115 -24.84 -31.77 11.02
CA ILE A 1115 -23.47 -31.94 11.54
C ILE A 1115 -23.37 -31.42 12.97
N LEU A 1116 -23.78 -30.16 13.22
CA LEU A 1116 -23.64 -29.57 14.55
C LEU A 1116 -24.55 -30.23 15.58
N ASP A 1117 -25.78 -30.59 15.23
CA ASP A 1117 -26.68 -31.35 16.10
C ASP A 1117 -26.09 -32.72 16.45
N TRP A 1118 -25.51 -33.44 15.48
CA TRP A 1118 -24.84 -34.72 15.74
C TRP A 1118 -23.60 -34.56 16.62
N LEU A 1119 -22.78 -33.53 16.41
CA LEU A 1119 -21.63 -33.21 17.25
C LEU A 1119 -22.04 -32.71 18.66
N GLY A 1120 -23.18 -32.04 18.78
CA GLY A 1120 -23.68 -31.42 20.02
C GLY A 1120 -24.51 -32.34 20.93
N ARG A 1121 -25.03 -33.46 20.41
CA ARG A 1121 -25.74 -34.51 21.18
C ARG A 1121 -24.74 -35.27 22.07
N ARG A 1122 -24.65 -34.92 23.35
CA ARG A 1122 -23.99 -35.74 24.39
C ARG A 1122 -24.90 -36.88 24.84
#